data_AF-A0A3P8Y9N4-F1
#
_entry.id   AF-A0A3P8Y9N4-F1
#
_cell.length_a   1.000
_cell.length_b   1.000
_cell.length_c   1.000
_cell.angle_alpha   90.00
_cell.angle_beta   90.00
_cell.angle_gamma   90.00
#
_symmetry.space_group_name_H-M   'P 1'
#
loop_
_entity.id
_entity.type
_entity.pdbx_description
1 polymer ?
#
loop_
_entity_poly.entity_id
_entity_poly.type
_entity_poly.pdbx_seq_one_letter_code
_entity_poly.pdbx_strand_id
1 'polypeptide(L)'
;MPRIMIKGGVWRNTEDEILKAAVMKYGKNQWSRIASLLHRKSAKQCKARWYEWLDPSIKKTEWSREEEEKLLHLAKLMPTQWRTIAPIIGRTAAQCLEHYEFLLDKAAQRDNEEDTADDPRKLKPGEIDPNPETKPARPDPVDMDEDELEMLSEARARLANTQGKKAKRKAREKQLEEARRLAALQKRRELRAAGIDVQKKRKKKRGVDYNAEIPFEKKPAQGFYDTSMELYDGLEPNFKRLRQQHLDGELRNEKEERERKRDRQKIKKKKESDLPSAILQTSGVAEFTKKRSKLVLPAPQISDAELEEVVKLGQASEVARQTAEESGITNSASSALLSEYSLTNSTMATGLRTPKTPAAQDKILQEAQNLMALTNVDTPLKGGLNTPLHQSDFSGVTPQRQAVQTPNTVLTTPFRTPGPGPEGSMTPQGGLTPKGPGMTPGVTPGRTPLRDKLNINTEEQLADPVYVKHLQRESREQLKLGLMSLPIPKNDFEIVLPENAETQLEEMETETGYIEDASEIELRKQAARDAEREKELKLRHTAVQRSLPRPSEVNESILRPMGTDPLSELQQAEEMIKKEMITMLHHDCLHHPPANQPRIKQRGPASTSNNAEHIAHLDKHPYQPISNEELAQASELLTQEMEVVKAGMGHGDLSMEAYTQVWEECYGQVLYLSAQSRYTRANLASKKERIDSMEKKLEVRPHAVMFFLRYVRSRFVLLGGYQSRALGLLKQHSELWEQVEQAAMELHTFTELKKQEDTAIPRRQEALREDVERQQEREKELQQRYGDLLLEKEALLSAKY
;
A
#
# COMPACT_ATOMS: atom_id res chain seq x y z
N MET A 1 32.08 14.69 -20.65
CA MET A 1 32.79 13.50 -21.17
C MET A 1 31.82 12.33 -21.27
N PRO A 2 31.77 11.57 -22.38
CA PRO A 2 30.97 10.35 -22.42
C PRO A 2 31.57 9.36 -21.41
N ARG A 3 30.78 8.89 -20.42
CA ARG A 3 31.20 7.80 -19.54
C ARG A 3 31.46 6.56 -20.41
N ILE A 4 32.73 6.21 -20.59
CA ILE A 4 33.12 4.93 -21.20
C ILE A 4 32.69 3.84 -20.20
N MET A 5 31.50 3.30 -20.39
CA MET A 5 31.04 2.15 -19.61
C MET A 5 31.83 0.93 -20.09
N ILE A 6 32.76 0.45 -19.26
CA ILE A 6 33.39 -0.85 -19.45
C ILE A 6 32.28 -1.90 -19.27
N LYS A 7 31.86 -2.55 -20.36
CA LYS A 7 30.79 -3.55 -20.37
C LYS A 7 31.39 -4.94 -20.35
N GLY A 8 30.84 -5.83 -19.53
CA GLY A 8 31.26 -7.23 -19.44
C GLY A 8 31.60 -7.66 -18.02
N GLY A 9 32.37 -8.73 -17.93
CA GLY A 9 32.67 -9.43 -16.68
C GLY A 9 31.72 -10.61 -16.45
N VAL A 10 31.99 -11.31 -15.35
CA VAL A 10 31.25 -12.51 -14.94
C VAL A 10 29.77 -12.21 -14.71
N TRP A 11 28.91 -13.19 -15.00
CA TRP A 11 27.48 -13.14 -14.75
C TRP A 11 27.16 -13.52 -13.30
N ARG A 12 26.36 -12.71 -12.63
CA ARG A 12 25.83 -12.99 -11.27
C ARG A 12 24.40 -13.53 -11.35
N ASN A 13 23.95 -14.21 -10.29
CA ASN A 13 22.61 -14.79 -10.26
C ASN A 13 21.52 -13.70 -10.27
N THR A 14 21.74 -12.57 -9.60
CA THR A 14 20.89 -11.37 -9.73
C THR A 14 20.67 -10.91 -11.17
N GLU A 15 21.74 -10.80 -11.95
CA GLU A 15 21.68 -10.37 -13.35
C GLU A 15 20.91 -11.39 -14.21
N ASP A 16 21.13 -12.69 -13.99
CA ASP A 16 20.44 -13.76 -14.69
C ASP A 16 18.94 -13.77 -14.38
N GLU A 17 18.53 -13.58 -13.12
CA GLU A 17 17.11 -13.51 -12.75
C GLU A 17 16.40 -12.27 -13.31
N ILE A 18 17.08 -11.11 -13.31
CA ILE A 18 16.58 -9.92 -13.99
C ILE A 18 16.45 -10.17 -15.50
N LEU A 19 17.43 -10.84 -16.11
CA LEU A 19 17.40 -11.20 -17.53
C LEU A 19 16.20 -12.10 -17.85
N LYS A 20 15.93 -13.13 -17.03
CA LYS A 20 14.73 -13.99 -17.18
C LYS A 20 13.45 -13.17 -17.11
N ALA A 21 13.28 -12.37 -16.07
CA ALA A 21 12.09 -11.54 -15.89
C ALA A 21 11.91 -10.50 -17.03
N ALA A 22 13.02 -9.94 -17.52
CA ALA A 22 13.02 -9.01 -18.63
C ALA A 22 12.64 -9.70 -19.96
N VAL A 23 13.12 -10.93 -20.21
CA VAL A 23 12.71 -11.71 -21.39
C VAL A 23 11.23 -12.10 -21.29
N MET A 24 10.72 -12.44 -20.10
CA MET A 24 9.28 -12.68 -19.90
C MET A 24 8.42 -11.47 -20.25
N LYS A 25 8.89 -10.24 -19.98
CA LYS A 25 8.15 -9.00 -20.27
C LYS A 25 8.34 -8.48 -21.69
N TYR A 26 9.57 -8.48 -22.21
CA TYR A 26 9.94 -7.82 -23.47
C TYR A 26 10.16 -8.78 -24.65
N GLY A 27 10.22 -10.09 -24.39
CA GLY A 27 10.45 -11.12 -25.39
C GLY A 27 11.90 -11.21 -25.90
N LYS A 28 12.15 -12.17 -26.79
CA LYS A 28 13.51 -12.51 -27.31
C LYS A 28 14.02 -11.58 -28.43
N ASN A 29 13.29 -10.52 -28.79
CA ASN A 29 13.64 -9.64 -29.92
C ASN A 29 14.09 -8.23 -29.49
N GLN A 30 13.89 -7.84 -28.23
CA GLN A 30 14.15 -6.49 -27.73
C GLN A 30 15.36 -6.40 -26.78
N TRP A 31 16.51 -6.94 -27.21
CA TRP A 31 17.72 -7.03 -26.37
C TRP A 31 18.28 -5.69 -25.90
N SER A 32 18.13 -4.62 -26.67
CA SER A 32 18.54 -3.27 -26.23
C SER A 32 17.75 -2.78 -25.03
N ARG A 33 16.44 -3.08 -24.99
CA ARG A 33 15.57 -2.73 -23.86
C ARG A 33 15.88 -3.57 -22.63
N ILE A 34 16.20 -4.84 -22.82
CA ILE A 34 16.62 -5.75 -21.75
C ILE A 34 17.95 -5.30 -21.15
N ALA A 35 18.95 -5.00 -21.98
CA ALA A 35 20.25 -4.50 -21.51
C ALA A 35 20.14 -3.15 -20.78
N SER A 36 19.12 -2.33 -21.09
CA SER A 36 18.89 -1.09 -20.34
C SER A 36 18.44 -1.30 -18.89
N LEU A 37 18.10 -2.52 -18.47
CA LEU A 37 17.87 -2.91 -17.07
C LEU A 37 19.14 -3.42 -16.38
N LEU A 38 20.20 -3.75 -17.13
CA LEU A 38 21.44 -4.34 -16.62
C LEU A 38 22.60 -3.39 -16.93
N HIS A 39 23.00 -2.58 -15.94
CA HIS A 39 23.94 -1.45 -16.12
C HIS A 39 25.31 -1.84 -16.71
N ARG A 40 25.86 -3.03 -16.40
CA ARG A 40 27.19 -3.49 -16.88
C ARG A 40 27.15 -4.48 -18.03
N LYS A 41 25.96 -4.85 -18.52
CA LYS A 41 25.80 -5.86 -19.58
C LYS A 41 25.24 -5.23 -20.85
N SER A 42 25.87 -5.54 -21.99
CA SER A 42 25.43 -5.07 -23.30
C SER A 42 24.30 -5.92 -23.87
N ALA A 43 23.59 -5.40 -24.88
CA ALA A 43 22.53 -6.14 -25.57
C ALA A 43 23.04 -7.43 -26.24
N LYS A 44 24.29 -7.41 -26.75
CA LYS A 44 24.93 -8.60 -27.34
C LYS A 44 25.21 -9.65 -26.26
N GLN A 45 25.75 -9.23 -25.11
CA GLN A 45 26.04 -10.10 -23.97
C GLN A 45 24.74 -10.71 -23.40
N CYS A 46 23.67 -9.92 -23.23
CA CYS A 46 22.37 -10.42 -22.78
C CYS A 46 21.79 -11.47 -23.76
N LYS A 47 21.93 -11.22 -25.07
CA LYS A 47 21.48 -12.17 -26.10
C LYS A 47 22.30 -13.45 -26.06
N ALA A 48 23.62 -13.36 -26.04
CA ALA A 48 24.52 -14.51 -25.99
C ALA A 48 24.27 -15.33 -24.71
N ARG A 49 24.23 -14.69 -23.54
CA ARG A 49 23.89 -15.30 -22.26
C ARG A 49 22.57 -16.05 -22.29
N TRP A 50 21.54 -15.48 -22.92
CA TRP A 50 20.26 -16.16 -23.09
C TRP A 50 20.38 -17.44 -23.92
N TYR A 51 20.95 -17.37 -25.12
CA TYR A 51 21.02 -18.52 -26.03
C TYR A 51 22.09 -19.55 -25.66
N GLU A 52 23.06 -19.20 -24.82
CA GLU A 52 24.15 -20.09 -24.41
C GLU A 52 23.96 -20.67 -23.01
N TRP A 53 23.18 -20.02 -22.13
CA TRP A 53 22.95 -20.52 -20.77
C TRP A 53 21.49 -20.51 -20.31
N LEU A 54 20.69 -19.46 -20.54
CA LEU A 54 19.37 -19.34 -19.87
C LEU A 54 18.21 -19.99 -20.61
N ASP A 55 18.31 -20.23 -21.93
CA ASP A 55 17.19 -20.77 -22.69
C ASP A 55 16.83 -22.17 -22.15
N PRO A 56 15.58 -22.42 -21.72
CA PRO A 56 15.17 -23.70 -21.13
C PRO A 56 15.30 -24.88 -22.10
N SER A 57 15.47 -24.64 -23.41
CA SER A 57 15.77 -25.69 -24.39
C SER A 57 17.21 -26.23 -24.30
N ILE A 58 18.11 -25.59 -23.56
CA ILE A 58 19.50 -26.01 -23.40
C ILE A 58 19.59 -27.13 -22.35
N LYS A 59 20.03 -28.32 -22.77
CA LYS A 59 20.30 -29.42 -21.84
C LYS A 59 21.56 -29.13 -21.01
N LYS A 60 21.40 -29.08 -19.69
CA LYS A 60 22.50 -28.94 -18.70
C LYS A 60 22.72 -30.21 -17.87
N THR A 61 22.11 -31.31 -18.28
CA THR A 61 22.32 -32.64 -17.69
C THR A 61 23.66 -33.22 -18.13
N GLU A 62 24.11 -34.28 -17.49
CA GLU A 62 25.29 -35.05 -17.91
C GLU A 62 25.15 -35.55 -19.35
N TRP A 63 26.28 -35.82 -20.01
CA TRP A 63 26.34 -36.33 -21.38
C TRP A 63 25.96 -37.82 -21.41
N SER A 64 25.06 -38.19 -22.31
CA SER A 64 24.78 -39.61 -22.54
C SER A 64 25.80 -40.19 -23.52
N ARG A 65 26.04 -41.50 -23.41
CA ARG A 65 26.96 -42.20 -24.32
C ARG A 65 26.57 -42.04 -25.80
N GLU A 66 25.27 -42.03 -26.09
CA GLU A 66 24.75 -41.80 -27.45
C GLU A 66 25.07 -40.38 -27.97
N GLU A 67 25.03 -39.37 -27.09
CA GLU A 67 25.39 -37.99 -27.41
C GLU A 67 26.91 -37.86 -27.67
N GLU A 68 27.74 -38.57 -26.90
CA GLU A 68 29.21 -38.58 -27.05
C GLU A 68 29.67 -39.29 -28.34
N GLU A 69 29.12 -40.46 -28.66
CA GLU A 69 29.43 -41.18 -29.89
C GLU A 69 29.05 -40.36 -31.13
N LYS A 70 27.88 -39.71 -31.08
CA LYS A 70 27.42 -38.79 -32.13
C LYS A 70 28.31 -37.55 -32.23
N LEU A 71 28.76 -36.99 -31.11
CA LEU A 71 29.69 -35.85 -31.09
C LEU A 71 31.02 -36.21 -31.76
N LEU A 72 31.65 -37.33 -31.38
CA LEU A 72 32.91 -37.77 -31.96
C LEU A 72 32.79 -38.07 -33.46
N HIS A 73 31.70 -38.72 -33.87
CA HIS A 73 31.43 -38.99 -35.28
C HIS A 73 31.28 -37.70 -36.10
N LEU A 74 30.48 -36.75 -35.61
CA LEU A 74 30.26 -35.47 -36.29
C LEU A 74 31.49 -34.56 -36.27
N ALA A 75 32.28 -34.57 -35.19
CA ALA A 75 33.54 -33.81 -35.12
C ALA A 75 34.59 -34.36 -36.09
N LYS A 76 34.61 -35.68 -36.31
CA LYS A 76 35.46 -36.31 -37.34
C LYS A 76 34.97 -36.00 -38.76
N LEU A 77 33.65 -35.93 -38.97
CA LEU A 77 33.05 -35.66 -40.28
C LEU A 77 33.13 -34.17 -40.68
N MET A 78 32.91 -33.26 -39.72
CA MET A 78 32.91 -31.81 -39.90
C MET A 78 33.90 -31.16 -38.93
N PRO A 79 35.21 -31.12 -39.25
CA PRO A 79 36.23 -30.63 -38.34
C PRO A 79 35.98 -29.18 -37.90
N THR A 80 36.00 -28.93 -36.59
CA THR A 80 35.89 -27.59 -35.95
C THR A 80 34.61 -26.78 -36.23
N GLN A 81 33.56 -27.39 -36.81
CA GLN A 81 32.30 -26.71 -37.14
C GLN A 81 31.24 -26.79 -36.03
N TRP A 82 31.59 -26.35 -34.81
CA TRP A 82 30.76 -26.53 -33.61
C TRP A 82 29.37 -25.89 -33.67
N ARG A 83 29.21 -24.76 -34.38
CA ARG A 83 27.90 -24.10 -34.57
C ARG A 83 26.96 -24.93 -35.47
N THR A 84 27.50 -25.78 -36.36
CA THR A 84 26.73 -26.69 -37.22
C THR A 84 26.43 -28.01 -36.50
N ILE A 85 27.38 -28.50 -35.69
CA ILE A 85 27.24 -29.76 -34.93
C ILE A 85 26.24 -29.60 -33.78
N ALA A 86 26.28 -28.47 -33.07
CA ALA A 86 25.48 -28.21 -31.86
C ALA A 86 23.96 -28.44 -32.04
N PRO A 87 23.30 -27.90 -33.08
CA PRO A 87 21.88 -28.16 -33.33
C PRO A 87 21.54 -29.63 -33.58
N ILE A 88 22.47 -30.42 -34.16
CA ILE A 88 22.25 -31.83 -34.50
C ILE A 88 22.28 -32.69 -33.23
N ILE A 89 23.17 -32.38 -32.29
CA ILE A 89 23.25 -33.10 -31.01
C ILE A 89 22.27 -32.54 -29.95
N GLY A 90 21.78 -31.31 -30.13
CA GLY A 90 20.84 -30.66 -29.21
C GLY A 90 21.50 -30.06 -27.96
N ARG A 91 22.77 -29.64 -28.06
CA ARG A 91 23.54 -28.95 -27.01
C ARG A 91 24.07 -27.62 -27.54
N THR A 92 24.67 -26.79 -26.69
CA THR A 92 25.29 -25.53 -27.16
C THR A 92 26.67 -25.78 -27.77
N ALA A 93 27.09 -24.95 -28.72
CA ALA A 93 28.39 -25.10 -29.39
C ALA A 93 29.58 -25.07 -28.43
N ALA A 94 29.51 -24.27 -27.37
CA ALA A 94 30.54 -24.22 -26.33
C ALA A 94 30.60 -25.52 -25.53
N GLN A 95 29.46 -26.06 -25.09
CA GLN A 95 29.40 -27.37 -24.42
C GLN A 95 29.95 -28.49 -25.31
N CYS A 96 29.66 -28.44 -26.62
CA CYS A 96 30.16 -29.44 -27.58
C CYS A 96 31.68 -29.44 -27.67
N LEU A 97 32.28 -28.25 -27.77
CA LEU A 97 33.72 -28.08 -27.88
C LEU A 97 34.41 -28.50 -26.57
N GLU A 98 33.93 -28.00 -25.42
CA GLU A 98 34.49 -28.32 -24.10
C GLU A 98 34.45 -29.82 -23.83
N HIS A 99 33.34 -30.48 -24.12
CA HIS A 99 33.21 -31.92 -23.93
C HIS A 99 34.06 -32.73 -24.92
N TYR A 100 34.21 -32.25 -26.16
CA TYR A 100 35.10 -32.88 -27.14
C TYR A 100 36.57 -32.80 -26.70
N GLU A 101 37.02 -31.62 -26.25
CA GLU A 101 38.36 -31.43 -25.69
C GLU A 101 38.57 -32.33 -24.46
N PHE A 102 37.59 -32.40 -23.56
CA PHE A 102 37.63 -33.31 -22.41
C PHE A 102 37.74 -34.79 -22.81
N LEU A 103 37.03 -35.23 -23.85
CA LEU A 103 37.12 -36.61 -24.34
C LEU A 103 38.48 -36.90 -24.99
N LEU A 104 39.07 -35.95 -25.72
CA LEU A 104 40.42 -36.07 -26.26
C LEU A 104 41.47 -36.10 -25.16
N ASP A 105 41.36 -35.21 -24.18
CA ASP A 105 42.28 -35.14 -23.04
C ASP A 105 42.24 -36.44 -22.23
N LYS A 106 41.03 -36.96 -21.96
CA LYS A 106 40.84 -38.26 -21.28
C LYS A 106 41.43 -39.45 -22.05
N ALA A 107 41.48 -39.37 -23.39
CA ALA A 107 42.13 -40.39 -24.21
C ALA A 107 43.65 -40.21 -24.23
N ALA A 108 44.15 -38.99 -24.43
CA ALA A 108 45.57 -38.66 -24.44
C ALA A 108 46.25 -38.95 -23.09
N GLN A 109 45.58 -38.62 -21.98
CA GLN A 109 46.03 -38.91 -20.62
C GLN A 109 46.08 -40.42 -20.30
N ARG A 110 45.29 -41.23 -21.01
CA ARG A 110 45.34 -42.70 -20.88
C ARG A 110 46.40 -43.33 -21.76
N ASP A 111 46.72 -42.74 -22.91
CA ASP A 111 47.76 -43.22 -23.83
C ASP A 111 49.18 -42.83 -23.36
N ASN A 112 49.33 -41.71 -22.65
CA ASN A 112 50.58 -41.29 -22.01
C ASN A 112 50.46 -41.36 -20.47
N GLU A 113 50.63 -42.56 -19.90
CA GLU A 113 50.82 -42.70 -18.45
C GLU A 113 52.21 -42.14 -18.08
N GLU A 114 52.24 -41.19 -17.13
CA GLU A 114 53.42 -40.45 -16.64
C GLU A 114 53.83 -39.21 -17.46
N ASP A 115 53.12 -38.09 -17.28
CA ASP A 115 53.79 -36.77 -17.18
C ASP A 115 52.82 -35.70 -16.67
N THR A 116 52.86 -35.45 -15.35
CA THR A 116 52.44 -34.17 -14.76
C THR A 116 53.46 -33.04 -15.06
N ALA A 117 54.23 -33.18 -16.13
CA ALA A 117 55.31 -32.28 -16.52
C ALA A 117 54.92 -31.32 -17.66
N ASP A 118 53.75 -31.53 -18.31
CA ASP A 118 53.32 -30.71 -19.44
C ASP A 118 52.47 -29.51 -18.97
N ASP A 119 53.16 -28.37 -18.80
CA ASP A 119 52.68 -26.99 -18.57
C ASP A 119 51.46 -26.79 -17.62
N PRO A 120 51.69 -26.65 -16.30
CA PRO A 120 50.64 -26.47 -15.28
C PRO A 120 49.75 -25.23 -15.44
N ARG A 121 50.03 -24.30 -16.37
CA ARG A 121 49.27 -23.06 -16.53
C ARG A 121 49.16 -22.59 -17.99
N LYS A 122 48.40 -23.33 -18.81
CA LYS A 122 47.94 -22.84 -20.12
C LYS A 122 46.88 -21.72 -20.07
N LEU A 123 46.43 -21.31 -18.88
CA LEU A 123 45.66 -20.08 -18.66
C LEU A 123 46.58 -19.00 -18.10
N LYS A 124 46.87 -17.99 -18.92
CA LYS A 124 47.63 -16.81 -18.50
C LYS A 124 46.91 -16.10 -17.34
N PRO A 125 47.52 -16.03 -16.15
CA PRO A 125 46.92 -15.31 -15.03
C PRO A 125 46.74 -13.83 -15.39
N GLY A 126 45.49 -13.34 -15.37
CA GLY A 126 45.16 -11.93 -15.62
C GLY A 126 44.42 -11.64 -16.94
N GLU A 127 44.19 -12.65 -17.79
CA GLU A 127 43.38 -12.46 -19.00
C GLU A 127 41.87 -12.48 -18.69
N ILE A 128 41.13 -11.57 -19.32
CA ILE A 128 39.66 -11.54 -19.27
C ILE A 128 39.15 -12.69 -20.14
N ASP A 129 38.33 -13.57 -19.57
CA ASP A 129 37.68 -14.66 -20.30
C ASP A 129 36.93 -14.09 -21.53
N PRO A 130 37.20 -14.58 -22.75
CA PRO A 130 36.54 -14.11 -23.95
C PRO A 130 35.04 -14.46 -24.01
N ASN A 131 34.61 -15.54 -23.35
CA ASN A 131 33.22 -16.04 -23.40
C ASN A 131 32.61 -16.29 -22.00
N PRO A 132 32.49 -15.26 -21.14
CA PRO A 132 31.93 -15.43 -19.79
C PRO A 132 30.44 -15.83 -19.80
N GLU A 133 29.74 -15.70 -20.93
CA GLU A 133 28.34 -16.05 -21.10
C GLU A 133 28.05 -17.55 -21.02
N THR A 134 29.05 -18.42 -21.21
CA THR A 134 28.89 -19.88 -21.16
C THR A 134 29.05 -20.44 -19.74
N LYS A 135 29.63 -19.65 -18.83
CA LYS A 135 29.96 -20.10 -17.47
C LYS A 135 28.79 -20.01 -16.50
N PRO A 136 28.72 -20.86 -15.46
CA PRO A 136 27.71 -20.71 -14.41
C PRO A 136 27.72 -19.32 -13.76
N ALA A 137 26.55 -18.86 -13.33
CA ALA A 137 26.44 -17.59 -12.61
C ALA A 137 27.10 -17.69 -11.22
N ARG A 138 27.75 -16.61 -10.79
CA ARG A 138 28.23 -16.51 -9.40
C ARG A 138 27.04 -16.35 -8.45
N PRO A 139 27.00 -17.09 -7.33
CA PRO A 139 26.02 -16.85 -6.27
C PRO A 139 26.10 -15.40 -5.77
N ASP A 140 24.94 -14.90 -5.34
CA ASP A 140 24.81 -13.54 -4.83
C ASP A 140 25.51 -13.42 -3.45
N PRO A 141 26.33 -12.39 -3.20
CA PRO A 141 26.93 -12.17 -1.89
C PRO A 141 25.85 -11.87 -0.84
N VAL A 142 26.11 -12.20 0.43
CA VAL A 142 25.14 -11.95 1.52
C VAL A 142 24.89 -10.46 1.68
N ASP A 143 25.95 -9.67 1.58
CA ASP A 143 25.88 -8.21 1.56
C ASP A 143 25.95 -7.75 0.10
N MET A 144 24.79 -7.40 -0.44
CA MET A 144 24.62 -6.92 -1.81
C MET A 144 25.06 -5.47 -1.87
N ASP A 145 25.89 -5.12 -2.86
CA ASP A 145 26.33 -3.74 -3.04
C ASP A 145 25.16 -2.82 -3.48
N GLU A 146 25.35 -1.52 -3.32
CA GLU A 146 24.33 -0.51 -3.67
C GLU A 146 23.93 -0.59 -5.14
N ASP A 147 24.90 -0.89 -6.02
CA ASP A 147 24.70 -1.08 -7.46
C ASP A 147 23.68 -2.20 -7.74
N GLU A 148 23.81 -3.36 -7.08
CA GLU A 148 22.89 -4.48 -7.28
C GLU A 148 21.51 -4.25 -6.69
N LEU A 149 21.45 -3.62 -5.50
CA LEU A 149 20.19 -3.25 -4.86
C LEU A 149 19.43 -2.20 -5.70
N GLU A 150 20.14 -1.19 -6.20
CA GLU A 150 19.58 -0.18 -7.10
C GLU A 150 19.10 -0.83 -8.40
N MET A 151 19.92 -1.70 -9.02
CA MET A 151 19.58 -2.46 -10.22
C MET A 151 18.30 -3.30 -10.02
N LEU A 152 18.18 -4.02 -8.88
CA LEU A 152 16.98 -4.79 -8.55
C LEU A 152 15.75 -3.90 -8.35
N SER A 153 15.92 -2.77 -7.67
CA SER A 153 14.84 -1.81 -7.43
C SER A 153 14.34 -1.19 -8.74
N GLU A 154 15.26 -0.84 -9.64
CA GLU A 154 14.97 -0.31 -10.96
C GLU A 154 14.28 -1.36 -11.83
N ALA A 155 14.79 -2.60 -11.83
CA ALA A 155 14.19 -3.72 -12.55
C ALA A 155 12.74 -3.94 -12.08
N ARG A 156 12.47 -4.00 -10.78
CA ARG A 156 11.11 -4.12 -10.22
C ARG A 156 10.20 -2.97 -10.67
N ALA A 157 10.68 -1.73 -10.57
CA ALA A 157 9.90 -0.55 -10.96
C ALA A 157 9.59 -0.53 -12.47
N ARG A 158 10.57 -0.87 -13.32
CA ARG A 158 10.41 -0.93 -14.78
C ARG A 158 9.51 -2.10 -15.20
N LEU A 159 9.60 -3.25 -14.53
CA LEU A 159 8.72 -4.41 -14.78
C LEU A 159 7.28 -4.14 -14.35
N ALA A 160 7.04 -3.45 -13.24
CA ALA A 160 5.70 -3.06 -12.80
C ALA A 160 5.05 -1.98 -13.69
N ASN A 161 5.85 -1.10 -14.30
CA ASN A 161 5.33 -0.02 -15.12
C ASN A 161 4.87 -0.50 -16.51
N THR A 162 3.58 -0.36 -16.79
CA THR A 162 2.96 -0.62 -18.11
C THR A 162 2.46 0.65 -18.79
N GLN A 163 2.41 1.78 -18.09
CA GLN A 163 1.81 3.01 -18.57
C GLN A 163 2.83 3.97 -19.20
N GLY A 164 2.49 4.49 -20.37
CA GLY A 164 3.25 5.55 -21.03
C GLY A 164 3.02 6.95 -20.44
N LYS A 165 3.76 7.95 -20.95
CA LYS A 165 3.70 9.35 -20.48
C LYS A 165 2.29 9.95 -20.53
N LYS A 166 1.53 9.69 -21.60
CA LYS A 166 0.17 10.23 -21.80
C LYS A 166 -0.83 9.68 -20.78
N ALA A 167 -0.78 8.37 -20.50
CA ALA A 167 -1.64 7.74 -19.50
C ALA A 167 -1.33 8.27 -18.09
N LYS A 168 -0.05 8.33 -17.70
CA LYS A 168 0.36 8.91 -16.41
C LYS A 168 -0.04 10.38 -16.26
N ARG A 169 0.10 11.18 -17.32
CA ARG A 169 -0.34 12.59 -17.33
C ARG A 169 -1.85 12.69 -17.14
N LYS A 170 -2.64 11.92 -17.91
CA LYS A 170 -4.11 11.91 -17.77
C LYS A 170 -4.57 11.43 -16.39
N ALA A 171 -3.88 10.47 -15.77
CA ALA A 171 -4.19 10.02 -14.42
C ALA A 171 -3.98 11.13 -13.38
N ARG A 172 -2.85 11.85 -13.45
CA ARG A 172 -2.59 13.01 -12.59
C ARG A 172 -3.57 14.16 -12.85
N GLU A 173 -3.90 14.41 -14.11
CA GLU A 173 -4.90 15.42 -14.48
C GLU A 173 -6.28 15.08 -13.92
N LYS A 174 -6.70 13.81 -13.97
CA LYS A 174 -7.93 13.33 -13.35
C LYS A 174 -7.95 13.54 -11.84
N GLN A 175 -6.83 13.24 -11.15
CA GLN A 175 -6.70 13.48 -9.70
C GLN A 175 -6.77 14.96 -9.35
N LEU A 176 -6.07 15.81 -10.12
CA LEU A 176 -6.11 17.26 -9.92
C LEU A 176 -7.50 17.83 -10.19
N GLU A 177 -8.22 17.32 -11.18
CA GLU A 177 -9.59 17.73 -11.47
C GLU A 177 -10.56 17.32 -10.36
N GLU A 178 -10.41 16.11 -9.80
CA GLU A 178 -11.17 15.67 -8.65
C GLU A 178 -10.88 16.53 -7.40
N ALA A 179 -9.61 16.82 -7.14
CA ALA A 179 -9.21 17.71 -6.05
C ALA A 179 -9.78 19.13 -6.22
N ARG A 180 -9.71 19.70 -7.44
CA ARG A 180 -10.33 20.99 -7.75
C ARG A 180 -11.85 20.96 -7.59
N ARG A 181 -12.51 19.90 -8.04
CA ARG A 181 -13.96 19.71 -7.87
C ARG A 181 -14.34 19.68 -6.40
N LEU A 182 -13.61 18.95 -5.57
CA LEU A 182 -13.85 18.87 -4.12
C LEU A 182 -13.61 20.22 -3.44
N ALA A 183 -12.51 20.92 -3.74
CA ALA A 183 -12.23 22.25 -3.20
C ALA A 183 -13.31 23.28 -3.60
N ALA A 184 -13.74 23.27 -4.86
CA ALA A 184 -14.82 24.13 -5.32
C ALA A 184 -16.16 23.79 -4.68
N LEU A 185 -16.43 22.50 -4.40
CA LEU A 185 -17.63 22.04 -3.72
C LEU A 185 -17.64 22.43 -2.23
N GLN A 186 -16.49 22.35 -1.56
CA GLN A 186 -16.30 22.85 -0.21
C GLN A 186 -16.56 24.35 -0.13
N LYS A 187 -15.93 25.14 -1.01
CA LYS A 187 -16.14 26.60 -1.06
C LYS A 187 -17.60 26.96 -1.35
N ARG A 188 -18.27 26.22 -2.24
CA ARG A 188 -19.70 26.41 -2.49
C ARG A 188 -20.55 26.07 -1.25
N ARG A 189 -20.19 25.02 -0.51
CA ARG A 189 -20.89 24.63 0.72
C ARG A 189 -20.71 25.69 1.81
N GLU A 190 -19.51 26.21 1.99
CA GLU A 190 -19.22 27.30 2.95
C GLU A 190 -20.04 28.55 2.63
N LEU A 191 -20.03 28.99 1.36
CA LEU A 191 -20.82 30.15 0.93
C LEU A 191 -22.33 29.93 1.12
N ARG A 192 -22.86 28.75 0.75
CA ARG A 192 -24.28 28.44 0.95
C ARG A 192 -24.66 28.28 2.42
N ALA A 193 -23.78 27.72 3.25
CA ALA A 193 -24.01 27.64 4.70
C ALA A 193 -24.03 29.03 5.34
N ALA A 194 -23.24 29.97 4.82
CA ALA A 194 -23.28 31.37 5.18
C ALA A 194 -24.43 32.16 4.50
N GLY A 195 -25.29 31.50 3.70
CA GLY A 195 -26.41 32.13 3.00
C GLY A 195 -26.04 32.99 1.79
N ILE A 196 -24.79 32.92 1.31
CA ILE A 196 -24.31 33.72 0.17
C ILE A 196 -24.47 32.93 -1.13
N ASP A 197 -25.42 33.35 -1.97
CA ASP A 197 -25.67 32.74 -3.28
C ASP A 197 -24.86 33.40 -4.40
N VAL A 198 -23.66 32.87 -4.65
CA VAL A 198 -22.82 33.28 -5.78
C VAL A 198 -23.16 32.46 -7.03
N GLN A 199 -23.71 33.12 -8.06
CA GLN A 199 -24.01 32.50 -9.35
C GLN A 199 -22.73 32.32 -10.18
N LYS A 200 -22.46 31.09 -10.64
CA LYS A 200 -21.32 30.82 -11.52
C LYS A 200 -21.71 30.98 -12.98
N LYS A 201 -20.90 31.75 -13.72
CA LYS A 201 -21.05 31.89 -15.18
C LYS A 201 -20.61 30.59 -15.89
N ARG A 202 -21.46 30.04 -16.77
CA ARG A 202 -21.12 28.90 -17.64
C ARG A 202 -20.58 29.40 -18.98
N LYS A 203 -19.35 29.02 -19.35
CA LYS A 203 -18.68 29.49 -20.59
C LYS A 203 -18.90 28.59 -21.83
N LYS A 204 -19.83 27.63 -21.81
CA LYS A 204 -20.11 26.78 -22.99
C LYS A 204 -21.41 27.22 -23.68
N LYS A 205 -21.28 27.75 -24.89
CA LYS A 205 -22.39 28.19 -25.77
C LYS A 205 -23.01 27.04 -26.58
N ARG A 206 -22.32 25.91 -26.73
CA ARG A 206 -22.73 24.79 -27.60
C ARG A 206 -22.65 23.46 -26.86
N GLY A 207 -23.75 22.69 -26.86
CA GLY A 207 -23.92 21.41 -26.18
C GLY A 207 -25.26 21.29 -25.45
N VAL A 208 -25.82 20.08 -25.39
CA VAL A 208 -27.04 19.75 -24.64
C VAL A 208 -26.74 19.79 -23.15
N ASP A 209 -27.62 20.40 -22.36
CA ASP A 209 -27.51 20.36 -20.90
C ASP A 209 -28.16 19.07 -20.38
N TYR A 210 -27.32 18.09 -20.08
CA TYR A 210 -27.73 16.78 -19.59
C TYR A 210 -28.58 16.82 -18.31
N ASN A 211 -28.54 17.91 -17.56
CA ASN A 211 -29.32 18.08 -16.33
C ASN A 211 -30.66 18.80 -16.57
N ALA A 212 -30.81 19.54 -17.67
CA ALA A 212 -32.01 20.33 -17.94
C ALA A 212 -33.05 19.54 -18.76
N GLU A 213 -32.58 18.69 -19.67
CA GLU A 213 -33.44 17.89 -20.54
C GLU A 213 -32.86 16.50 -20.77
N ILE A 214 -33.72 15.55 -21.18
CA ILE A 214 -33.27 14.21 -21.56
C ILE A 214 -32.50 14.34 -22.89
N PRO A 215 -31.19 14.04 -22.92
CA PRO A 215 -30.40 14.19 -24.13
C PRO A 215 -30.89 13.25 -25.21
N PHE A 216 -31.14 13.78 -26.40
CA PHE A 216 -31.61 13.01 -27.56
C PHE A 216 -32.81 12.12 -27.22
N GLU A 217 -33.81 12.69 -26.53
CA GLU A 217 -34.99 11.96 -26.11
C GLU A 217 -35.67 11.26 -27.30
N LYS A 218 -35.74 9.93 -27.22
CA LYS A 218 -36.54 9.11 -28.12
C LYS A 218 -37.72 8.58 -27.33
N LYS A 219 -38.91 9.12 -27.61
CA LYS A 219 -40.13 8.65 -26.95
C LYS A 219 -40.30 7.13 -27.23
N PRO A 220 -40.66 6.33 -26.21
CA PRO A 220 -41.00 4.92 -26.42
C PRO A 220 -42.08 4.80 -27.49
N ALA A 221 -41.98 3.79 -28.35
CA ALA A 221 -43.01 3.56 -29.37
C ALA A 221 -44.34 3.26 -28.67
N GLN A 222 -45.39 3.99 -29.06
CA GLN A 222 -46.73 3.77 -28.52
C GLN A 222 -47.20 2.35 -28.91
N GLY A 223 -47.62 1.58 -27.91
CA GLY A 223 -48.10 0.21 -28.08
C GLY A 223 -49.62 0.13 -28.13
N PHE A 224 -50.15 -1.09 -28.13
CA PHE A 224 -51.60 -1.36 -28.10
C PHE A 224 -52.27 -1.09 -26.73
N TYR A 225 -51.47 -0.88 -25.69
CA TYR A 225 -51.96 -0.60 -24.33
C TYR A 225 -51.78 0.88 -23.99
N ASP A 226 -52.77 1.45 -23.31
CA ASP A 226 -52.72 2.83 -22.81
C ASP A 226 -51.83 2.90 -21.57
N THR A 227 -50.67 3.56 -21.72
CA THR A 227 -49.68 3.76 -20.64
C THR A 227 -49.81 5.14 -19.99
N SER A 228 -50.88 5.90 -20.24
CA SER A 228 -51.06 7.26 -19.68
C SER A 228 -51.27 7.28 -18.17
N MET A 229 -51.76 6.17 -17.59
CA MET A 229 -52.06 6.03 -16.16
C MET A 229 -50.91 5.40 -15.35
N GLU A 230 -49.83 4.96 -16.00
CA GLU A 230 -48.68 4.38 -15.32
C GLU A 230 -47.82 5.49 -14.69
N LEU A 231 -47.90 5.64 -13.37
CA LEU A 231 -47.07 6.58 -12.60
C LEU A 231 -45.81 5.87 -12.10
N TYR A 232 -44.65 6.50 -12.27
CA TYR A 232 -43.41 6.05 -11.66
C TYR A 232 -43.23 6.72 -10.30
N ASP A 233 -42.89 5.93 -9.28
CA ASP A 233 -42.51 6.46 -7.98
C ASP A 233 -41.05 6.94 -8.01
N GLY A 234 -40.86 8.23 -7.79
CA GLY A 234 -39.54 8.86 -7.67
C GLY A 234 -38.73 8.27 -6.52
N LEU A 235 -37.44 8.02 -6.75
CA LEU A 235 -36.55 7.63 -5.67
C LEU A 235 -36.32 8.83 -4.75
N GLU A 236 -36.92 8.83 -3.56
CA GLU A 236 -36.67 9.85 -2.54
C GLU A 236 -35.32 9.61 -1.85
N PRO A 237 -34.28 10.44 -2.10
CA PRO A 237 -32.97 10.19 -1.55
C PRO A 237 -32.90 10.71 -0.10
N ASN A 238 -32.48 9.86 0.83
CA ASN A 238 -32.17 10.31 2.18
C ASN A 238 -30.85 11.11 2.21
N PHE A 239 -30.92 12.42 1.98
CA PHE A 239 -29.76 13.32 1.90
C PHE A 239 -28.91 13.36 3.19
N LYS A 240 -29.41 12.88 4.33
CA LYS A 240 -28.64 12.77 5.57
C LYS A 240 -27.64 11.60 5.56
N ARG A 241 -27.94 10.52 4.81
CA ARG A 241 -27.11 9.30 4.72
C ARG A 241 -26.51 9.07 3.33
N LEU A 242 -27.04 9.73 2.30
CA LEU A 242 -26.61 9.53 0.91
C LEU A 242 -25.15 9.98 0.70
N ARG A 243 -24.37 9.11 0.07
CA ARG A 243 -22.96 9.35 -0.31
C ARG A 243 -22.80 9.03 -1.78
N GLN A 244 -21.79 9.63 -2.43
CA GLN A 244 -21.46 9.33 -3.83
C GLN A 244 -21.27 7.82 -4.07
N GLN A 245 -20.58 7.13 -3.15
CA GLN A 245 -20.37 5.67 -3.22
C GLN A 245 -21.67 4.85 -3.11
N HIS A 246 -22.73 5.38 -2.49
CA HIS A 246 -24.03 4.67 -2.44
C HIS A 246 -24.78 4.77 -3.78
N LEU A 247 -24.59 5.87 -4.52
CA LEU A 247 -25.14 6.05 -5.86
C LEU A 247 -24.39 5.20 -6.89
N ASP A 248 -23.06 5.19 -6.80
CA ASP A 248 -22.19 4.46 -7.74
C ASP A 248 -22.09 2.95 -7.43
N GLY A 249 -22.38 2.55 -6.19
CA GLY A 249 -22.23 1.18 -5.69
C GLY A 249 -20.80 0.81 -5.26
N GLU A 250 -20.62 -0.45 -4.83
CA GLU A 250 -19.29 -0.96 -4.48
C GLU A 250 -18.44 -1.19 -5.74
N LEU A 251 -17.19 -0.71 -5.72
CA LEU A 251 -16.27 -0.96 -6.82
C LEU A 251 -15.90 -2.45 -6.86
N ARG A 252 -15.88 -3.03 -8.07
CA ARG A 252 -15.50 -4.44 -8.29
C ARG A 252 -14.17 -4.80 -7.63
N ASN A 253 -13.17 -3.91 -7.73
CA ASN A 253 -11.85 -4.11 -7.13
C ASN A 253 -11.91 -4.22 -5.60
N GLU A 254 -12.75 -3.40 -4.95
CA GLU A 254 -12.88 -3.42 -3.48
C GLU A 254 -13.52 -4.71 -2.99
N LYS A 255 -14.58 -5.16 -3.68
CA LYS A 255 -15.24 -6.43 -3.39
C LYS A 255 -14.28 -7.62 -3.57
N GLU A 256 -13.56 -7.65 -4.69
CA GLU A 256 -12.60 -8.71 -4.98
C GLU A 256 -11.42 -8.72 -3.99
N GLU A 257 -10.91 -7.54 -3.59
CA GLU A 257 -9.83 -7.43 -2.61
C GLU A 257 -10.27 -7.94 -1.23
N ARG A 258 -11.50 -7.63 -0.83
CA ARG A 258 -12.11 -8.12 0.42
C ARG A 258 -12.21 -9.65 0.42
N GLU A 259 -12.64 -10.24 -0.69
CA GLU A 259 -12.71 -11.68 -0.88
C GLU A 259 -11.30 -12.32 -0.88
N ARG A 260 -10.34 -11.77 -1.64
CA ARG A 260 -8.93 -12.23 -1.63
C ARG A 260 -8.30 -12.17 -0.24
N LYS A 261 -8.57 -11.11 0.54
CA LYS A 261 -8.09 -10.98 1.91
C LYS A 261 -8.70 -12.04 2.81
N ARG A 262 -10.01 -12.30 2.66
CA ARG A 262 -10.72 -13.36 3.40
C ARG A 262 -10.12 -14.73 3.10
N ASP A 263 -9.85 -15.03 1.83
CA ASP A 263 -9.29 -16.32 1.45
C ASP A 263 -7.82 -16.47 1.86
N ARG A 264 -7.02 -15.40 1.77
CA ARG A 264 -5.65 -15.40 2.33
C ARG A 264 -5.65 -15.68 3.83
N GLN A 265 -6.56 -15.06 4.58
CA GLN A 265 -6.69 -15.31 6.01
C GLN A 265 -7.12 -16.74 6.31
N LYS A 266 -8.08 -17.30 5.55
CA LYS A 266 -8.47 -18.70 5.69
C LYS A 266 -7.29 -19.63 5.42
N ILE A 267 -6.53 -19.42 4.35
CA ILE A 267 -5.35 -20.24 4.00
C ILE A 267 -4.27 -20.11 5.08
N LYS A 268 -3.99 -18.89 5.56
CA LYS A 268 -3.02 -18.66 6.63
C LYS A 268 -3.42 -19.39 7.92
N LYS A 269 -4.68 -19.25 8.34
CA LYS A 269 -5.21 -19.95 9.53
C LYS A 269 -5.13 -21.46 9.38
N LYS A 270 -5.47 -22.02 8.21
CA LYS A 270 -5.32 -23.45 7.93
C LYS A 270 -3.86 -23.91 8.01
N LYS A 271 -2.92 -23.14 7.47
CA LYS A 271 -1.49 -23.44 7.56
C LYS A 271 -0.97 -23.39 9.00
N GLU A 272 -1.49 -22.49 9.82
CA GLU A 272 -1.12 -22.35 11.24
C GLU A 272 -1.77 -23.43 12.12
N SER A 273 -3.01 -23.85 11.82
CA SER A 273 -3.73 -24.88 12.60
C SER A 273 -3.33 -26.31 12.23
N ASP A 274 -3.04 -26.58 10.96
CA ASP A 274 -2.70 -27.92 10.44
C ASP A 274 -1.22 -28.01 10.03
N LEU A 275 -0.30 -27.58 10.90
CA LEU A 275 1.15 -27.71 10.66
C LEU A 275 1.58 -29.14 10.27
N PRO A 276 1.09 -30.22 10.92
CA PRO A 276 1.43 -31.59 10.54
C PRO A 276 0.92 -31.99 9.16
N SER A 277 -0.28 -31.54 8.77
CA SER A 277 -0.85 -31.88 7.46
C SER A 277 -0.30 -31.01 6.33
N ALA A 278 0.17 -29.79 6.64
CA ALA A 278 0.82 -28.89 5.69
C ALA A 278 2.25 -29.36 5.35
N ILE A 279 3.00 -29.87 6.34
CA ILE A 279 4.32 -30.48 6.13
C ILE A 279 4.22 -31.68 5.18
N LEU A 280 3.18 -32.52 5.35
CA LEU A 280 2.91 -33.69 4.51
C LEU A 280 2.53 -33.33 3.05
N GLN A 281 2.00 -32.13 2.82
CA GLN A 281 1.70 -31.63 1.47
C GLN A 281 2.90 -30.96 0.81
N THR A 282 3.85 -30.42 1.59
CA THR A 282 5.07 -29.79 1.07
C THR A 282 6.19 -30.79 0.79
N SER A 283 6.16 -31.99 1.37
CA SER A 283 7.21 -33.01 1.23
C SER A 283 7.17 -33.82 -0.09
N GLY A 284 6.35 -33.43 -1.08
CA GLY A 284 6.51 -33.88 -2.47
C GLY A 284 6.19 -35.35 -2.79
N VAL A 285 5.86 -36.20 -1.82
CA VAL A 285 5.65 -37.65 -2.05
C VAL A 285 4.19 -38.01 -2.41
N ALA A 286 3.25 -37.07 -2.35
CA ALA A 286 1.82 -37.37 -2.51
C ALA A 286 1.19 -36.86 -3.83
N GLU A 287 1.94 -36.80 -4.93
CA GLU A 287 1.40 -36.30 -6.21
C GLU A 287 0.42 -37.26 -6.92
N PHE A 288 0.23 -38.50 -6.43
CA PHE A 288 -0.58 -39.50 -7.15
C PHE A 288 -1.96 -39.85 -6.58
N THR A 289 -2.42 -39.32 -5.43
CA THR A 289 -3.78 -39.64 -4.95
C THR A 289 -4.48 -38.47 -4.22
N LYS A 290 -4.79 -37.40 -4.95
CA LYS A 290 -5.92 -36.54 -4.53
C LYS A 290 -7.22 -37.33 -4.67
N LYS A 291 -7.72 -37.91 -3.58
CA LYS A 291 -9.11 -38.40 -3.53
C LYS A 291 -10.03 -37.21 -3.80
N ARG A 292 -10.78 -37.25 -4.90
CA ARG A 292 -11.78 -36.23 -5.28
C ARG A 292 -12.73 -36.04 -4.09
N SER A 293 -12.97 -34.78 -3.70
CA SER A 293 -14.01 -34.46 -2.73
C SER A 293 -15.35 -34.94 -3.28
N LYS A 294 -16.10 -35.73 -2.48
CA LYS A 294 -17.42 -36.24 -2.87
C LYS A 294 -18.31 -35.04 -3.25
N LEU A 295 -18.89 -35.08 -4.44
CA LEU A 295 -19.77 -34.05 -4.98
C LEU A 295 -21.00 -33.96 -4.06
N VAL A 296 -21.05 -32.95 -3.19
CA VAL A 296 -22.24 -32.63 -2.40
C VAL A 296 -23.10 -31.72 -3.25
N LEU A 297 -24.06 -32.33 -3.95
CA LEU A 297 -25.13 -31.60 -4.64
C LEU A 297 -26.10 -31.03 -3.58
N PRO A 298 -26.74 -29.88 -3.86
CA PRO A 298 -27.86 -29.40 -3.06
C PRO A 298 -28.96 -30.48 -3.01
N ALA A 299 -29.63 -30.61 -1.86
CA ALA A 299 -30.74 -31.56 -1.71
C ALA A 299 -31.82 -31.29 -2.78
N PRO A 300 -32.44 -32.34 -3.36
CA PRO A 300 -33.46 -32.20 -4.38
C PRO A 300 -34.60 -31.33 -3.85
N GLN A 301 -35.00 -30.31 -4.62
CA GLN A 301 -36.05 -29.36 -4.25
C GLN A 301 -37.47 -29.90 -4.51
N ILE A 302 -37.59 -31.18 -4.84
CA ILE A 302 -38.84 -31.83 -5.28
C ILE A 302 -39.00 -33.07 -4.39
N SER A 303 -40.18 -33.21 -3.78
CA SER A 303 -40.50 -34.35 -2.93
C SER A 303 -40.79 -35.60 -3.76
N ASP A 304 -40.52 -36.80 -3.23
CA ASP A 304 -40.75 -38.06 -3.96
C ASP A 304 -42.21 -38.23 -4.43
N ALA A 305 -43.16 -37.57 -3.75
CA ALA A 305 -44.57 -37.53 -4.13
C ALA A 305 -44.83 -36.67 -5.39
N GLU A 306 -44.14 -35.54 -5.53
CA GLU A 306 -44.22 -34.70 -6.73
C GLU A 306 -43.53 -35.40 -7.92
N LEU A 307 -42.51 -36.22 -7.66
CA LEU A 307 -41.85 -37.02 -8.67
C LEU A 307 -42.78 -38.13 -9.22
N GLU A 308 -43.54 -38.81 -8.36
CA GLU A 308 -44.54 -39.80 -8.79
C GLU A 308 -45.67 -39.17 -9.61
N GLU A 309 -46.09 -37.95 -9.28
CA GLU A 309 -47.12 -37.22 -10.03
C GLU A 309 -46.62 -36.78 -11.41
N VAL A 310 -45.36 -36.32 -11.50
CA VAL A 310 -44.69 -35.99 -12.77
C VAL A 310 -44.49 -37.24 -13.64
N VAL A 311 -44.18 -38.41 -13.05
CA VAL A 311 -44.06 -39.67 -13.78
C VAL A 311 -45.42 -40.16 -14.29
N LYS A 312 -46.50 -40.01 -13.51
CA LYS A 312 -47.88 -40.29 -13.96
C LYS A 312 -48.33 -39.36 -15.08
N LEU A 313 -47.99 -38.07 -15.00
CA LEU A 313 -48.30 -37.10 -16.04
C LEU A 313 -47.51 -37.40 -17.34
N GLY A 314 -46.26 -37.85 -17.20
CA GLY A 314 -45.43 -38.33 -18.30
C GLY A 314 -46.02 -39.57 -18.98
N GLN A 315 -46.44 -40.58 -18.20
CA GLN A 315 -47.10 -41.78 -18.75
C GLN A 315 -48.42 -41.45 -19.45
N ALA A 316 -49.22 -40.53 -18.92
CA ALA A 316 -50.47 -40.10 -19.56
C ALA A 316 -50.21 -39.39 -20.91
N SER A 317 -49.14 -38.59 -21.00
CA SER A 317 -48.74 -37.92 -22.24
C SER A 317 -48.21 -38.91 -23.30
N GLU A 318 -47.53 -39.97 -22.87
CA GLU A 318 -46.96 -40.99 -23.77
C GLU A 318 -48.02 -41.97 -24.29
N VAL A 319 -49.01 -42.32 -23.45
CA VAL A 319 -50.19 -43.10 -23.86
C VAL A 319 -51.07 -42.32 -24.85
N ALA A 320 -51.23 -41.00 -24.66
CA ALA A 320 -51.93 -40.13 -25.62
C ALA A 320 -51.19 -40.01 -26.97
N ARG A 321 -49.85 -40.12 -26.96
CA ARG A 321 -49.03 -40.14 -28.18
C ARG A 321 -49.17 -41.47 -28.92
N GLN A 322 -49.09 -42.59 -28.21
CA GLN A 322 -49.22 -43.93 -28.82
C GLN A 322 -50.61 -44.15 -29.43
N THR A 323 -51.68 -43.69 -28.77
CA THR A 323 -53.04 -43.76 -29.34
C THR A 323 -53.24 -42.85 -30.57
N ALA A 324 -52.53 -41.72 -30.65
CA ALA A 324 -52.52 -40.86 -31.83
C ALA A 324 -51.65 -41.41 -32.98
N GLU A 325 -50.60 -42.18 -32.68
CA GLU A 325 -49.75 -42.85 -33.67
C GLU A 325 -50.40 -44.15 -34.22
N GLU A 326 -51.19 -44.86 -33.40
CA GLU A 326 -51.83 -46.14 -33.76
C GLU A 326 -53.11 -45.97 -34.61
N SER A 327 -53.66 -44.76 -34.71
CA SER A 327 -54.89 -44.46 -35.47
C SER A 327 -54.68 -44.14 -36.96
N GLY A 328 -53.44 -44.22 -37.48
CA GLY A 328 -53.17 -44.42 -38.92
C GLY A 328 -53.59 -43.31 -39.89
N ILE A 329 -53.94 -42.11 -39.43
CA ILE A 329 -54.33 -40.98 -40.29
C ILE A 329 -53.14 -40.02 -40.43
N THR A 330 -52.34 -40.21 -41.48
CA THR A 330 -51.24 -39.33 -41.84
C THR A 330 -51.77 -38.13 -42.62
N ASN A 331 -52.39 -37.17 -41.93
CA ASN A 331 -52.37 -35.73 -42.24
C ASN A 331 -53.34 -34.96 -41.35
N SER A 332 -52.90 -33.77 -40.94
CA SER A 332 -53.70 -32.63 -40.44
C SER A 332 -53.62 -32.35 -38.93
N ALA A 333 -53.02 -31.20 -38.63
CA ALA A 333 -53.16 -30.32 -37.45
C ALA A 333 -52.89 -30.85 -36.02
N SER A 334 -53.08 -32.13 -35.71
CA SER A 334 -53.05 -32.61 -34.32
C SER A 334 -51.65 -32.98 -33.79
N SER A 335 -50.71 -33.37 -34.66
CA SER A 335 -49.35 -33.74 -34.20
C SER A 335 -48.49 -32.53 -33.79
N ALA A 336 -48.82 -31.32 -34.27
CA ALA A 336 -48.11 -30.10 -33.91
C ALA A 336 -48.45 -29.60 -32.49
N LEU A 337 -49.58 -30.05 -31.91
CA LEU A 337 -50.01 -29.70 -30.55
C LEU A 337 -49.39 -30.62 -29.48
N LEU A 338 -48.69 -31.68 -29.88
CA LEU A 338 -48.05 -32.66 -29.00
C LEU A 338 -46.51 -32.55 -29.01
N SER A 339 -45.97 -31.35 -29.30
CA SER A 339 -44.52 -31.11 -29.24
C SER A 339 -44.01 -30.93 -27.81
N GLU A 340 -42.82 -31.50 -27.57
CA GLU A 340 -42.17 -31.71 -26.28
C GLU A 340 -42.12 -30.47 -25.37
N TYR A 341 -42.78 -30.55 -24.21
CA TYR A 341 -42.47 -29.67 -23.08
C TYR A 341 -41.17 -30.15 -22.44
N SER A 342 -40.03 -29.63 -22.90
CA SER A 342 -38.77 -29.78 -22.18
C SER A 342 -38.85 -28.94 -20.90
N LEU A 343 -38.95 -29.63 -19.76
CA LEU A 343 -38.91 -29.07 -18.40
C LEU A 343 -37.63 -28.26 -18.19
N THR A 344 -37.70 -26.94 -18.43
CA THR A 344 -36.76 -25.97 -17.87
C THR A 344 -37.45 -25.24 -16.73
N ASN A 345 -36.88 -25.41 -15.55
CA ASN A 345 -37.46 -24.98 -14.30
C ASN A 345 -37.27 -23.46 -14.10
N SER A 346 -38.38 -22.81 -13.75
CA SER A 346 -38.52 -21.51 -13.07
C SER A 346 -38.13 -20.23 -13.82
N THR A 347 -39.14 -19.58 -14.43
CA THR A 347 -39.58 -18.21 -14.05
C THR A 347 -40.86 -17.85 -14.82
N MET A 348 -42.01 -18.20 -14.25
CA MET A 348 -43.31 -17.64 -14.68
C MET A 348 -43.59 -16.36 -13.90
N ALA A 349 -43.55 -15.23 -14.60
CA ALA A 349 -44.49 -14.14 -14.40
C ALA A 349 -44.75 -13.46 -15.75
N THR A 350 -46.03 -13.44 -16.14
CA THR A 350 -46.65 -12.65 -17.21
C THR A 350 -46.48 -13.12 -18.66
N GLY A 351 -47.62 -13.37 -19.32
CA GLY A 351 -47.74 -13.82 -20.70
C GLY A 351 -47.70 -12.71 -21.76
N LEU A 352 -47.64 -13.18 -23.01
CA LEU A 352 -47.80 -12.49 -24.30
C LEU A 352 -46.86 -11.31 -24.59
N ARG A 353 -45.69 -11.61 -25.20
CA ARG A 353 -45.02 -10.69 -26.14
C ARG A 353 -44.44 -11.42 -27.35
N THR A 354 -44.51 -10.72 -28.47
CA THR A 354 -43.94 -10.95 -29.81
C THR A 354 -42.64 -11.77 -29.86
N PRO A 355 -42.41 -12.59 -30.91
CA PRO A 355 -41.19 -13.38 -31.05
C PRO A 355 -39.97 -12.45 -31.09
N LYS A 356 -39.12 -12.56 -30.06
CA LYS A 356 -37.81 -11.92 -30.03
C LYS A 356 -36.92 -12.55 -31.10
N THR A 357 -36.15 -11.73 -31.80
CA THR A 357 -34.99 -12.20 -32.57
C THR A 357 -34.10 -13.06 -31.66
N PRO A 358 -33.67 -14.26 -32.10
CA PRO A 358 -32.83 -15.14 -31.29
C PRO A 358 -31.56 -14.38 -30.88
N ALA A 359 -31.18 -14.51 -29.61
CA ALA A 359 -29.96 -13.89 -29.10
C ALA A 359 -28.76 -14.42 -29.88
N ALA A 360 -27.83 -13.53 -30.25
CA ALA A 360 -26.58 -13.91 -30.89
C ALA A 360 -25.83 -14.88 -29.98
N GLN A 361 -25.66 -16.12 -30.43
CA GLN A 361 -24.85 -17.13 -29.74
C GLN A 361 -23.38 -16.75 -29.90
N ASP A 362 -22.67 -16.68 -28.78
CA ASP A 362 -21.25 -16.34 -28.75
C ASP A 362 -20.42 -17.54 -29.25
N LYS A 363 -20.01 -17.49 -30.52
CA LYS A 363 -19.29 -18.57 -31.19
C LYS A 363 -17.98 -18.94 -30.47
N ILE A 364 -17.33 -17.98 -29.81
CA ILE A 364 -16.08 -18.20 -29.06
C ILE A 364 -16.37 -19.02 -27.80
N LEU A 365 -17.47 -18.73 -27.12
CA LEU A 365 -17.90 -19.49 -25.95
C LEU A 365 -18.29 -20.94 -26.35
N GLN A 366 -18.94 -21.10 -27.50
CA GLN A 366 -19.36 -22.39 -28.02
C GLN A 366 -18.16 -23.23 -28.49
N GLU A 367 -17.15 -22.62 -29.11
CA GLU A 367 -15.89 -23.28 -29.48
C GLU A 367 -15.07 -23.65 -28.24
N ALA A 368 -15.03 -22.77 -27.23
CA ALA A 368 -14.39 -23.08 -25.95
C ALA A 368 -15.07 -24.27 -25.25
N GLN A 369 -16.40 -24.38 -25.34
CA GLN A 369 -17.15 -25.53 -24.82
C GLN A 369 -16.86 -26.81 -25.62
N ASN A 370 -16.79 -26.73 -26.95
CA ASN A 370 -16.41 -27.85 -27.81
C ASN A 370 -14.97 -28.33 -27.53
N LEU A 371 -14.02 -27.40 -27.33
CA LEU A 371 -12.64 -27.73 -26.95
C LEU A 371 -12.60 -28.38 -25.56
N MET A 372 -13.36 -27.86 -24.61
CA MET A 372 -13.43 -28.41 -23.26
C MET A 372 -14.08 -29.80 -23.24
N ALA A 373 -15.05 -30.05 -24.12
CA ALA A 373 -15.65 -31.37 -24.32
C ALA A 373 -14.65 -32.36 -24.95
N LEU A 374 -13.84 -31.92 -25.93
CA LEU A 374 -12.79 -32.73 -26.56
C LEU A 374 -11.60 -33.03 -25.64
N THR A 375 -11.26 -32.13 -24.72
CA THR A 375 -10.17 -32.38 -23.75
C THR A 375 -10.58 -33.33 -22.63
N ASN A 376 -11.87 -33.44 -22.36
CA ASN A 376 -12.39 -34.17 -21.20
C ASN A 376 -12.84 -35.61 -21.52
N VAL A 377 -12.88 -36.00 -22.80
CA VAL A 377 -13.31 -37.35 -23.21
C VAL A 377 -12.20 -38.05 -23.99
N ASP A 378 -11.89 -39.29 -23.58
CA ASP A 378 -10.88 -40.13 -24.21
C ASP A 378 -11.28 -40.48 -25.66
N THR A 379 -10.32 -40.40 -26.58
CA THR A 379 -10.60 -40.63 -28.01
C THR A 379 -11.02 -42.08 -28.28
N PRO A 380 -11.76 -42.35 -29.37
CA PRO A 380 -12.32 -43.68 -29.67
C PRO A 380 -11.27 -44.80 -29.81
N LEU A 381 -10.01 -44.46 -30.04
CA LEU A 381 -8.90 -45.40 -30.07
C LEU A 381 -8.62 -46.04 -28.69
N LYS A 382 -9.12 -45.42 -27.61
CA LYS A 382 -9.14 -45.95 -26.23
C LYS A 382 -10.52 -46.50 -25.81
N GLY A 383 -11.48 -46.62 -26.73
CA GLY A 383 -12.81 -47.19 -26.45
C GLY A 383 -13.87 -46.21 -25.93
N GLY A 384 -13.64 -44.89 -26.03
CA GLY A 384 -14.64 -43.87 -25.68
C GLY A 384 -15.68 -43.62 -26.79
N LEU A 385 -16.93 -43.31 -26.41
CA LEU A 385 -17.98 -42.86 -27.34
C LEU A 385 -17.76 -41.39 -27.73
N ASN A 386 -17.95 -41.06 -29.01
CA ASN A 386 -17.78 -39.69 -29.51
C ASN A 386 -18.80 -38.74 -28.87
N THR A 387 -18.32 -37.64 -28.29
CA THR A 387 -19.16 -36.55 -27.76
C THR A 387 -19.80 -35.76 -28.90
N PRO A 388 -21.12 -35.48 -28.86
CA PRO A 388 -21.78 -34.64 -29.86
C PRO A 388 -21.28 -33.19 -29.76
N LEU A 389 -20.67 -32.68 -30.83
CA LEU A 389 -20.13 -31.32 -30.91
C LEU A 389 -21.11 -30.40 -31.64
N HIS A 390 -21.16 -29.14 -31.22
CA HIS A 390 -21.92 -28.11 -31.95
C HIS A 390 -21.16 -27.69 -33.21
N GLN A 391 -21.84 -27.64 -34.36
CA GLN A 391 -21.23 -27.21 -35.62
C GLN A 391 -20.99 -25.69 -35.62
N SER A 392 -19.73 -25.28 -35.60
CA SER A 392 -19.32 -23.88 -35.75
C SER A 392 -18.59 -23.68 -37.08
N ASP A 393 -19.17 -22.93 -38.01
CA ASP A 393 -18.51 -22.52 -39.25
C ASP A 393 -17.38 -21.52 -38.95
N PHE A 394 -16.14 -22.02 -38.93
CA PHE A 394 -14.91 -21.24 -38.71
C PHE A 394 -14.09 -21.19 -40.00
N SER A 395 -14.57 -20.46 -41.01
CA SER A 395 -13.90 -20.39 -42.32
C SER A 395 -12.87 -19.25 -42.47
N GLY A 396 -12.45 -18.56 -41.39
CA GLY A 396 -11.41 -17.53 -41.52
C GLY A 396 -10.94 -16.82 -40.24
N VAL A 397 -9.73 -16.23 -40.31
CA VAL A 397 -8.94 -15.61 -39.22
C VAL A 397 -9.40 -14.19 -38.85
N THR A 398 -10.42 -13.64 -39.50
CA THR A 398 -10.96 -12.30 -39.16
C THR A 398 -12.44 -12.39 -38.77
N PRO A 399 -12.89 -11.66 -37.74
CA PRO A 399 -14.29 -11.71 -37.30
C PRO A 399 -15.19 -11.12 -38.40
N GLN A 400 -16.02 -11.96 -39.02
CA GLN A 400 -17.03 -11.50 -39.97
C GLN A 400 -18.15 -10.75 -39.23
N ARG A 401 -18.52 -9.58 -39.75
CA ARG A 401 -19.59 -8.74 -39.19
C ARG A 401 -20.93 -9.25 -39.72
N GLN A 402 -21.70 -9.96 -38.88
CA GLN A 402 -23.05 -10.37 -39.25
C GLN A 402 -24.01 -9.16 -39.19
N ALA A 403 -24.62 -8.84 -40.33
CA ALA A 403 -25.71 -7.87 -40.40
C ALA A 403 -27.02 -8.55 -39.95
N VAL A 404 -27.64 -8.02 -38.90
CA VAL A 404 -28.96 -8.47 -38.43
C VAL A 404 -30.01 -8.02 -39.44
N GLN A 405 -30.50 -8.93 -40.28
CA GLN A 405 -31.72 -8.69 -41.06
C GLN A 405 -32.93 -9.06 -40.21
N THR A 406 -33.79 -8.07 -39.95
CA THR A 406 -35.12 -8.27 -39.37
C THR A 406 -36.02 -8.95 -40.41
N PRO A 407 -36.71 -10.06 -40.10
CA PRO A 407 -37.70 -10.62 -41.00
C PRO A 407 -38.93 -9.71 -41.04
N ASN A 408 -39.21 -9.13 -42.21
CA ASN A 408 -40.49 -8.48 -42.49
C ASN A 408 -41.59 -9.56 -42.52
N THR A 409 -42.53 -9.53 -41.58
CA THR A 409 -43.75 -10.33 -41.65
C THR A 409 -44.81 -9.57 -42.44
N VAL A 410 -45.11 -10.08 -43.64
CA VAL A 410 -46.24 -9.69 -44.47
C VAL A 410 -47.50 -10.41 -43.97
N LEU A 411 -48.51 -9.65 -43.56
CA LEU A 411 -49.93 -10.02 -43.50
C LEU A 411 -50.72 -8.73 -43.84
N THR A 412 -51.05 -8.47 -45.10
CA THR A 412 -52.36 -8.75 -45.73
C THR A 412 -53.56 -8.53 -44.79
N THR A 413 -54.17 -7.35 -44.89
CA THR A 413 -55.63 -7.18 -44.73
C THR A 413 -56.15 -6.25 -45.83
N PRO A 414 -57.43 -6.41 -46.23
CA PRO A 414 -57.85 -6.23 -47.61
C PRO A 414 -58.89 -5.11 -47.73
N PHE A 415 -58.52 -3.91 -48.13
CA PHE A 415 -59.50 -2.92 -48.62
C PHE A 415 -58.81 -1.85 -49.48
N ARG A 416 -58.80 -2.05 -50.81
CA ARG A 416 -59.13 -1.01 -51.81
C ARG A 416 -59.06 -1.56 -53.24
N THR A 417 -60.21 -1.54 -53.90
CA THR A 417 -60.40 -1.61 -55.36
C THR A 417 -60.45 -0.15 -55.93
N PRO A 418 -60.58 0.11 -57.26
CA PRO A 418 -59.48 0.07 -58.23
C PRO A 418 -59.43 1.26 -59.24
N GLY A 419 -58.21 1.67 -59.66
CA GLY A 419 -57.84 2.30 -60.96
C GLY A 419 -58.43 3.68 -61.37
N PRO A 420 -58.00 4.31 -62.49
CA PRO A 420 -56.90 4.01 -63.43
C PRO A 420 -55.89 5.19 -63.61
N GLY A 421 -54.74 4.95 -64.27
CA GLY A 421 -53.75 5.99 -64.65
C GLY A 421 -54.18 6.82 -65.88
N PRO A 422 -53.26 7.42 -66.69
CA PRO A 422 -51.84 7.71 -66.51
C PRO A 422 -51.49 9.22 -66.75
N GLU A 423 -50.19 9.55 -66.70
CA GLU A 423 -49.50 10.80 -67.13
C GLU A 423 -48.90 11.70 -66.02
N GLY A 424 -47.58 11.88 -66.11
CA GLY A 424 -46.94 13.19 -65.95
C GLY A 424 -46.21 13.52 -64.64
N SER A 425 -44.89 13.20 -64.60
CA SER A 425 -43.79 14.09 -64.17
C SER A 425 -43.76 14.62 -62.70
N MET A 426 -42.71 14.39 -61.90
CA MET A 426 -41.46 15.20 -61.91
C MET A 426 -40.33 14.50 -61.10
N THR A 427 -39.25 14.14 -61.80
CA THR A 427 -37.77 14.24 -61.53
C THR A 427 -37.15 14.15 -60.10
N PRO A 428 -35.83 13.86 -59.95
CA PRO A 428 -35.00 12.88 -60.65
C PRO A 428 -34.07 12.05 -59.73
N GLN A 429 -33.49 11.04 -60.38
CA GLN A 429 -32.67 9.91 -60.00
C GLN A 429 -31.17 10.23 -59.79
N GLY A 430 -30.47 9.38 -59.03
CA GLY A 430 -29.00 9.17 -59.10
C GLY A 430 -28.45 8.63 -57.78
N GLY A 431 -27.89 7.43 -57.62
CA GLY A 431 -27.37 6.48 -58.60
C GLY A 431 -25.84 6.43 -58.56
N LEU A 432 -25.29 5.40 -57.91
CA LEU A 432 -23.99 4.75 -58.14
C LEU A 432 -22.70 5.39 -57.59
N THR A 433 -22.03 4.61 -56.73
CA THR A 433 -20.56 4.58 -56.55
C THR A 433 -19.93 3.56 -57.49
N PRO A 434 -18.66 3.76 -57.91
CA PRO A 434 -17.71 2.65 -57.77
C PRO A 434 -16.26 3.05 -57.40
N LYS A 435 -15.64 2.15 -56.62
CA LYS A 435 -14.20 1.77 -56.51
C LYS A 435 -13.12 2.84 -56.15
N GLY A 436 -12.27 2.46 -55.18
CA GLY A 436 -11.02 3.17 -54.77
C GLY A 436 -9.86 2.96 -55.77
N PRO A 437 -8.55 3.02 -55.38
CA PRO A 437 -7.94 3.25 -54.06
C PRO A 437 -6.80 4.33 -54.07
N GLY A 438 -6.27 4.73 -52.90
CA GLY A 438 -4.93 5.35 -52.84
C GLY A 438 -4.68 6.47 -51.82
N MET A 439 -3.91 6.12 -50.78
CA MET A 439 -2.81 6.87 -50.16
C MET A 439 -2.95 8.35 -49.70
N THR A 440 -2.82 8.51 -48.36
CA THR A 440 -2.20 9.60 -47.56
C THR A 440 -2.68 11.07 -47.70
N PRO A 441 -2.76 11.81 -46.57
CA PRO A 441 -2.56 13.25 -46.63
C PRO A 441 -1.57 13.77 -45.57
N GLY A 442 -0.52 14.42 -46.05
CA GLY A 442 0.18 15.48 -45.35
C GLY A 442 0.00 16.81 -46.10
N VAL A 443 -0.49 17.82 -45.37
CA VAL A 443 -0.17 19.27 -45.45
C VAL A 443 -0.54 20.08 -46.73
N THR A 444 -1.40 21.09 -46.47
CA THR A 444 -1.71 22.44 -47.05
C THR A 444 -0.74 23.11 -48.07
N PRO A 445 -1.01 24.30 -48.70
CA PRO A 445 -2.09 25.34 -48.55
C PRO A 445 -2.61 26.03 -49.85
N GLY A 446 -3.60 26.95 -49.76
CA GLY A 446 -3.65 28.17 -50.61
C GLY A 446 -4.98 28.64 -51.27
N ARG A 447 -5.52 29.76 -50.76
CA ARG A 447 -6.19 30.94 -51.40
C ARG A 447 -7.35 30.86 -52.44
N THR A 448 -8.49 31.46 -52.04
CA THR A 448 -9.49 32.43 -52.63
C THR A 448 -9.52 32.76 -54.15
N PRO A 449 -10.69 33.11 -54.77
CA PRO A 449 -11.22 34.51 -54.76
C PRO A 449 -12.76 34.77 -54.94
N LEU A 450 -13.18 36.01 -54.60
CA LEU A 450 -14.36 36.83 -55.06
C LEU A 450 -15.81 36.37 -54.72
N ARG A 451 -16.84 37.21 -54.48
CA ARG A 451 -17.05 38.67 -54.35
C ARG A 451 -18.44 38.91 -53.73
N ASP A 452 -18.52 39.92 -52.87
CA ASP A 452 -19.68 40.39 -52.10
C ASP A 452 -20.58 41.37 -52.90
N LYS A 453 -21.90 41.37 -52.63
CA LYS A 453 -22.93 42.19 -53.31
C LYS A 453 -24.00 42.76 -52.38
N LEU A 454 -23.80 42.82 -51.06
CA LEU A 454 -24.69 43.60 -50.18
C LEU A 454 -23.88 44.18 -49.01
N ASN A 455 -23.64 45.50 -49.05
CA ASN A 455 -22.92 46.28 -48.02
C ASN A 455 -23.56 46.15 -46.62
N ILE A 456 -23.28 45.05 -45.91
CA ILE A 456 -23.65 44.82 -44.50
C ILE A 456 -22.36 44.58 -43.69
N ASN A 457 -21.36 45.44 -43.91
CA ASN A 457 -20.22 45.57 -43.00
C ASN A 457 -20.23 46.98 -42.42
N THR A 458 -20.72 47.11 -41.19
CA THR A 458 -20.28 48.18 -40.29
C THR A 458 -18.91 47.80 -39.73
N GLU A 459 -17.96 48.71 -39.86
CA GLU A 459 -16.54 48.55 -39.52
C GLU A 459 -16.33 48.28 -38.03
N GLU A 460 -16.27 47.01 -37.62
CA GLU A 460 -15.62 46.61 -36.36
C GLU A 460 -15.01 45.20 -36.44
N GLN A 461 -14.63 44.77 -37.65
CA GLN A 461 -13.96 43.48 -37.87
C GLN A 461 -12.77 43.62 -38.80
N LEU A 462 -11.78 44.38 -38.34
CA LEU A 462 -10.40 44.31 -38.82
C LEU A 462 -9.47 44.76 -37.69
N ALA A 463 -9.42 43.97 -36.62
CA ALA A 463 -8.28 43.96 -35.73
C ALA A 463 -7.57 42.61 -35.92
N ASP A 464 -6.41 42.66 -36.57
CA ASP A 464 -5.51 41.54 -36.78
C ASP A 464 -5.30 40.78 -35.44
N PRO A 465 -5.24 39.42 -35.42
CA PRO A 465 -4.93 38.67 -34.20
C PRO A 465 -3.57 39.04 -33.60
N VAL A 466 -2.70 39.66 -34.41
CA VAL A 466 -1.41 40.23 -34.01
C VAL A 466 -1.61 41.55 -33.27
N TYR A 467 -2.55 42.41 -33.68
CA TYR A 467 -2.86 43.68 -33.01
C TYR A 467 -3.49 43.47 -31.63
N VAL A 468 -4.42 42.51 -31.49
CA VAL A 468 -5.00 42.14 -30.17
C VAL A 468 -3.94 41.54 -29.24
N LYS A 469 -2.99 40.78 -29.80
CA LYS A 469 -1.81 40.31 -29.06
C LYS A 469 -0.84 41.45 -28.72
N HIS A 470 -0.69 42.45 -29.60
CA HIS A 470 0.15 43.61 -29.35
C HIS A 470 -0.45 44.46 -28.22
N LEU A 471 -1.76 44.67 -28.19
CA LEU A 471 -2.46 45.38 -27.12
C LEU A 471 -2.43 44.62 -25.79
N GLN A 472 -2.52 43.29 -25.82
CA GLN A 472 -2.32 42.44 -24.64
C GLN A 472 -0.85 42.40 -24.18
N ARG A 473 0.08 42.61 -25.10
CA ARG A 473 1.51 42.67 -24.81
C ARG A 473 1.89 44.04 -24.27
N GLU A 474 1.36 45.13 -24.82
CA GLU A 474 1.51 46.50 -24.31
C GLU A 474 0.87 46.66 -22.94
N SER A 475 -0.33 46.11 -22.70
CA SER A 475 -0.90 46.11 -21.33
C SER A 475 -0.07 45.29 -20.35
N ARG A 476 0.56 44.19 -20.81
CA ARG A 476 1.54 43.44 -20.01
C ARG A 476 2.84 44.19 -19.82
N GLU A 477 3.32 44.93 -20.80
CA GLU A 477 4.55 45.73 -20.74
C GLU A 477 4.34 46.98 -19.89
N GLN A 478 3.15 47.60 -19.90
CA GLN A 478 2.74 48.66 -18.98
C GLN A 478 2.61 48.15 -17.54
N LEU A 479 2.01 46.96 -17.33
CA LEU A 479 2.01 46.32 -16.02
C LEU A 479 3.42 45.93 -15.59
N LYS A 480 4.28 45.50 -16.52
CA LYS A 480 5.68 45.16 -16.23
C LYS A 480 6.52 46.41 -15.93
N LEU A 481 6.28 47.53 -16.60
CA LEU A 481 6.88 48.83 -16.29
C LEU A 481 6.39 49.34 -14.93
N GLY A 482 5.10 49.17 -14.61
CA GLY A 482 4.54 49.47 -13.29
C GLY A 482 5.05 48.55 -12.17
N LEU A 483 5.45 47.32 -12.50
CA LEU A 483 6.10 46.39 -11.57
C LEU A 483 7.63 46.53 -11.54
N MET A 484 8.24 47.13 -12.58
CA MET A 484 9.67 47.48 -12.64
C MET A 484 9.95 48.86 -12.02
N SER A 485 8.94 49.73 -11.94
CA SER A 485 8.97 50.95 -11.12
C SER A 485 8.80 50.66 -9.64
N LEU A 486 8.48 49.42 -9.26
CA LEU A 486 8.62 48.97 -7.89
C LEU A 486 10.11 48.69 -7.63
N PRO A 487 10.72 49.31 -6.61
CA PRO A 487 12.11 49.02 -6.26
C PRO A 487 12.25 47.52 -5.98
N ILE A 488 13.18 46.86 -6.69
CA ILE A 488 13.44 45.44 -6.52
C ILE A 488 14.11 45.24 -5.15
N PRO A 489 13.53 44.45 -4.23
CA PRO A 489 14.12 44.25 -2.91
C PRO A 489 15.38 43.40 -3.05
N LYS A 490 16.52 44.02 -2.78
CA LYS A 490 17.79 43.34 -2.51
C LYS A 490 17.90 43.20 -1.00
N ASN A 491 17.66 41.99 -0.50
CA ASN A 491 18.22 41.58 0.78
C ASN A 491 19.66 41.21 0.51
N ASP A 492 20.55 42.15 0.83
CA ASP A 492 21.89 41.95 1.40
C ASP A 492 22.45 43.36 1.60
N PHE A 493 22.81 43.70 2.85
CA PHE A 493 24.03 44.39 3.29
C PHE A 493 23.84 45.06 4.66
N GLU A 494 24.62 44.56 5.61
CA GLU A 494 25.36 45.26 6.67
C GLU A 494 24.71 46.48 7.34
N ILE A 495 24.18 46.22 8.54
CA ILE A 495 23.66 47.22 9.47
C ILE A 495 24.85 48.03 10.02
N VAL A 496 25.05 49.23 9.49
CA VAL A 496 25.78 50.30 10.17
C VAL A 496 24.74 51.31 10.62
N LEU A 497 24.51 51.40 11.93
CA LEU A 497 23.59 52.38 12.54
C LEU A 497 24.15 53.80 12.38
N PRO A 498 23.38 54.75 11.84
CA PRO A 498 23.61 56.18 12.05
C PRO A 498 22.98 56.62 13.38
N GLU A 499 23.75 57.30 14.24
CA GLU A 499 23.45 57.71 15.64
C GLU A 499 22.17 58.54 15.88
N ASN A 500 21.36 58.84 14.86
CA ASN A 500 20.21 59.74 14.99
C ASN A 500 18.84 59.05 14.87
N ALA A 501 18.79 57.72 14.85
CA ALA A 501 17.54 56.96 14.80
C ALA A 501 17.03 56.49 16.17
N GLU A 502 17.85 56.55 17.22
CA GLU A 502 17.44 56.12 18.58
C GLU A 502 16.48 57.12 19.23
N THR A 503 16.65 58.43 18.99
CA THR A 503 15.85 59.47 19.65
C THR A 503 14.41 59.59 19.14
N GLN A 504 14.12 59.14 17.91
CA GLN A 504 12.77 59.23 17.34
C GLN A 504 11.90 58.00 17.63
N LEU A 505 12.51 56.88 18.04
CA LEU A 505 11.78 55.67 18.44
C LEU A 505 11.38 55.70 19.92
N GLU A 506 12.13 56.39 20.79
CA GLU A 506 11.79 56.53 22.21
C GLU A 506 10.54 57.39 22.47
N GLU A 507 10.23 58.37 21.62
CA GLU A 507 9.10 59.27 21.86
C GLU A 507 7.73 58.67 21.49
N MET A 508 7.66 57.67 20.60
CA MET A 508 6.39 57.07 20.16
C MET A 508 5.91 55.86 20.99
N GLU A 509 6.75 55.28 21.85
CA GLU A 509 6.36 54.15 22.71
C GLU A 509 5.60 54.57 23.99
N THR A 510 5.52 55.87 24.28
CA THR A 510 5.01 56.34 25.58
C THR A 510 3.51 56.64 25.63
N GLU A 511 2.76 56.61 24.51
CA GLU A 511 1.38 57.14 24.49
C GLU A 511 0.24 56.28 23.90
N THR A 512 0.43 54.99 23.64
CA THR A 512 -0.73 54.10 23.34
C THR A 512 -0.67 52.79 24.10
N GLY A 513 -1.64 52.59 24.99
CA GLY A 513 -1.69 51.48 25.96
C GLY A 513 -1.53 50.09 25.37
N TYR A 514 -0.72 49.29 26.07
CA TYR A 514 -0.47 47.87 25.82
C TYR A 514 -1.78 47.05 25.85
N ILE A 515 -2.07 46.35 24.75
CA ILE A 515 -3.17 45.38 24.64
C ILE A 515 -2.52 43.99 24.56
N GLU A 516 -2.64 43.20 25.63
CA GLU A 516 -2.14 41.81 25.69
C GLU A 516 -2.80 40.95 24.59
N ASP A 517 -1.99 40.13 23.91
CA ASP A 517 -2.45 39.22 22.87
C ASP A 517 -3.46 38.20 23.44
N ALA A 518 -4.50 37.90 22.65
CA ALA A 518 -5.60 37.02 23.07
C ALA A 518 -5.11 35.63 23.54
N SER A 519 -4.00 35.14 22.99
CA SER A 519 -3.36 33.89 23.41
C SER A 519 -2.77 33.94 24.81
N GLU A 520 -2.22 35.08 25.23
CA GLU A 520 -1.61 35.24 26.56
C GLU A 520 -2.69 35.39 27.64
N ILE A 521 -3.77 36.11 27.33
CA ILE A 521 -4.96 36.21 28.20
C ILE A 521 -5.59 34.84 28.41
N GLU A 522 -5.71 34.03 27.35
CA GLU A 522 -6.24 32.66 27.44
C GLU A 522 -5.31 31.76 28.27
N LEU A 523 -4.00 31.84 28.06
CA LEU A 523 -3.01 31.03 28.77
C LEU A 523 -2.97 31.38 30.26
N ARG A 524 -3.05 32.67 30.62
CA ARG A 524 -3.14 33.12 32.02
C ARG A 524 -4.44 32.71 32.69
N LYS A 525 -5.58 32.84 32.00
CA LYS A 525 -6.89 32.35 32.52
C LYS A 525 -6.88 30.85 32.71
N GLN A 526 -6.24 30.11 31.80
CA GLN A 526 -6.10 28.67 31.92
C GLN A 526 -5.18 28.29 33.09
N ALA A 527 -4.02 28.94 33.22
CA ALA A 527 -3.10 28.74 34.34
C ALA A 527 -3.75 29.06 35.69
N ALA A 528 -4.56 30.12 35.77
CA ALA A 528 -5.31 30.46 36.99
C ALA A 528 -6.34 29.38 37.35
N ARG A 529 -7.13 28.90 36.38
CA ARG A 529 -8.08 27.79 36.60
C ARG A 529 -7.39 26.48 36.97
N ASP A 530 -6.20 26.24 36.43
CA ASP A 530 -5.42 25.04 36.70
C ASP A 530 -4.83 25.11 38.12
N ALA A 531 -4.30 26.27 38.53
CA ALA A 531 -3.82 26.52 39.88
C ALA A 531 -4.94 26.46 40.95
N GLU A 532 -6.14 26.97 40.64
CA GLU A 532 -7.31 26.83 41.52
C GLU A 532 -7.72 25.36 41.67
N ARG A 533 -7.76 24.59 40.57
CA ARG A 533 -8.02 23.14 40.63
C ARG A 533 -6.97 22.39 41.44
N GLU A 534 -5.69 22.77 41.34
CA GLU A 534 -4.62 22.15 42.14
C GLU A 534 -4.75 22.46 43.64
N LYS A 535 -5.11 23.71 43.99
CA LYS A 535 -5.40 24.08 45.39
C LYS A 535 -6.60 23.31 45.93
N GLU A 536 -7.68 23.20 45.16
CA GLU A 536 -8.82 22.37 45.53
C GLU A 536 -8.46 20.89 45.65
N LEU A 537 -7.60 20.36 44.78
CA LEU A 537 -7.19 18.95 44.84
C LEU A 537 -6.38 18.65 46.11
N LYS A 538 -5.50 19.57 46.54
CA LYS A 538 -4.72 19.43 47.77
C LYS A 538 -5.58 19.41 49.04
N LEU A 539 -6.72 20.12 49.04
CA LEU A 539 -7.69 20.13 50.15
C LEU A 539 -8.59 18.89 50.17
N ARG A 540 -8.56 18.05 49.14
CA ARG A 540 -9.36 16.83 49.08
C ARG A 540 -8.67 15.67 49.79
N HIS A 541 -9.44 14.68 50.17
CA HIS A 541 -8.93 13.47 50.79
C HIS A 541 -7.89 12.74 49.90
N THR A 542 -6.90 12.12 50.56
CA THR A 542 -5.75 11.46 49.90
C THR A 542 -6.15 10.36 48.92
N ALA A 543 -7.26 9.65 49.16
CA ALA A 543 -7.76 8.63 48.23
C ALA A 543 -8.28 9.21 46.89
N VAL A 544 -8.83 10.44 46.86
CA VAL A 544 -9.19 11.16 45.62
C VAL A 544 -7.96 11.68 44.93
N GLN A 545 -7.02 12.23 45.69
CA GLN A 545 -5.75 12.70 45.13
C GLN A 545 -5.02 11.56 44.39
N ARG A 546 -5.02 10.36 44.98
CA ARG A 546 -4.40 9.15 44.43
C ARG A 546 -5.29 8.35 43.47
N SER A 547 -6.53 8.80 43.23
CA SER A 547 -7.50 8.12 42.37
C SER A 547 -7.71 6.64 42.70
N LEU A 548 -7.74 6.30 43.99
CA LEU A 548 -7.92 4.92 44.46
C LEU A 548 -9.39 4.47 44.31
N PRO A 549 -9.65 3.15 44.14
CA PRO A 549 -11.01 2.62 44.10
C PRO A 549 -11.72 2.86 45.44
N ARG A 550 -12.91 3.47 45.38
CA ARG A 550 -13.74 3.81 46.55
C ARG A 550 -15.11 3.13 46.45
N PRO A 551 -15.74 2.75 47.58
CA PRO A 551 -17.04 2.11 47.58
C PRO A 551 -18.12 3.10 47.11
N SER A 552 -19.09 2.60 46.34
CA SER A 552 -20.28 3.36 45.93
C SER A 552 -21.43 3.26 46.94
N GLU A 553 -21.41 2.22 47.77
CA GLU A 553 -22.36 1.99 48.86
C GLU A 553 -21.58 2.07 50.17
N VAL A 554 -21.96 2.99 51.06
CA VAL A 554 -21.30 3.18 52.35
C VAL A 554 -21.95 2.24 53.36
N ASN A 555 -21.15 1.39 54.01
CA ASN A 555 -21.66 0.43 54.96
C ASN A 555 -21.67 1.01 56.39
N GLU A 556 -22.84 1.42 56.87
CA GLU A 556 -23.02 1.96 58.22
C GLU A 556 -22.90 0.91 59.35
N SER A 557 -22.93 -0.39 59.01
CA SER A 557 -22.82 -1.50 60.00
C SER A 557 -21.44 -1.67 60.63
N ILE A 558 -20.47 -0.83 60.24
CA ILE A 558 -19.14 -0.74 60.87
C ILE A 558 -19.23 -0.04 62.25
N LEU A 559 -20.29 0.76 62.47
CA LEU A 559 -20.57 1.37 63.77
C LEU A 559 -21.11 0.31 64.73
N ARG A 560 -20.69 0.37 66.00
CA ARG A 560 -21.24 -0.51 67.04
C ARG A 560 -22.72 -0.14 67.25
N PRO A 561 -23.61 -1.12 67.45
CA PRO A 561 -25.02 -0.84 67.74
C PRO A 561 -25.11 -0.03 69.05
N MET A 562 -25.90 1.04 69.03
CA MET A 562 -26.13 1.90 70.19
C MET A 562 -26.76 1.06 71.32
N GLY A 563 -25.95 0.68 72.33
CA GLY A 563 -26.45 -0.07 73.49
C GLY A 563 -25.48 -1.01 74.22
N THR A 564 -24.16 -0.92 74.02
CA THR A 564 -23.18 -1.74 74.77
C THR A 564 -22.36 -0.90 75.75
N ASP A 565 -22.00 -1.52 76.89
CA ASP A 565 -21.14 -1.12 78.03
C ASP A 565 -20.26 0.14 77.86
N PRO A 566 -19.97 0.92 78.93
CA PRO A 566 -19.16 2.14 78.83
C PRO A 566 -17.84 1.87 78.09
N LEU A 567 -17.71 2.49 76.92
CA LEU A 567 -16.59 2.27 76.02
C LEU A 567 -15.29 2.78 76.66
N SER A 568 -14.21 2.03 76.49
CA SER A 568 -12.85 2.50 76.81
C SER A 568 -12.50 3.75 75.99
N GLU A 569 -11.66 4.64 76.52
CA GLU A 569 -11.23 5.88 75.85
C GLU A 569 -10.70 5.61 74.42
N LEU A 570 -9.96 4.51 74.23
CA LEU A 570 -9.48 4.08 72.91
C LEU A 570 -10.61 3.66 71.97
N GLN A 571 -11.64 3.00 72.50
CA GLN A 571 -12.82 2.59 71.72
C GLN A 571 -13.72 3.79 71.36
N GLN A 572 -13.81 4.78 72.24
CA GLN A 572 -14.50 6.04 71.95
C GLN A 572 -13.77 6.82 70.84
N ALA A 573 -12.44 6.92 70.91
CA ALA A 573 -11.61 7.50 69.87
C ALA A 573 -11.78 6.77 68.52
N GLU A 574 -11.76 5.44 68.51
CA GLU A 574 -12.02 4.64 67.31
C GLU A 574 -13.41 4.92 66.70
N GLU A 575 -14.43 5.11 67.53
CA GLU A 575 -15.79 5.36 67.05
C GLU A 575 -15.94 6.77 66.46
N MET A 576 -15.27 7.77 67.04
CA MET A 576 -15.21 9.12 66.47
C MET A 576 -14.55 9.12 65.10
N ILE A 577 -13.40 8.44 64.96
CA ILE A 577 -12.70 8.29 63.68
C ILE A 577 -13.58 7.58 62.64
N LYS A 578 -14.31 6.53 63.04
CA LYS A 578 -15.23 5.81 62.13
C LYS A 578 -16.40 6.69 61.67
N LYS A 579 -16.96 7.53 62.55
CA LYS A 579 -18.03 8.46 62.21
C LYS A 579 -17.56 9.51 61.22
N GLU A 580 -16.39 10.12 61.45
CA GLU A 580 -15.78 11.07 60.51
C GLU A 580 -15.48 10.41 59.17
N MET A 581 -14.89 9.20 59.17
CA MET A 581 -14.64 8.44 57.94
C MET A 581 -15.92 8.19 57.13
N ILE A 582 -17.04 7.86 57.77
CA ILE A 582 -18.32 7.68 57.09
C ILE A 582 -18.79 9.01 56.49
N THR A 583 -18.77 10.11 57.25
CA THR A 583 -19.16 11.44 56.72
C THR A 583 -18.33 11.86 55.49
N MET A 584 -17.03 11.58 55.51
CA MET A 584 -16.13 11.81 54.38
C MET A 584 -16.54 10.99 53.15
N LEU A 585 -16.83 9.69 53.32
CA LEU A 585 -17.25 8.83 52.22
C LEU A 585 -18.58 9.29 51.59
N HIS A 586 -19.56 9.72 52.38
CA HIS A 586 -20.82 10.27 51.86
C HIS A 586 -20.60 11.57 51.07
N HIS A 587 -19.73 12.47 51.56
CA HIS A 587 -19.34 13.70 50.85
C HIS A 587 -18.62 13.39 49.52
N ASP A 588 -17.70 12.43 49.57
CA ASP A 588 -16.90 12.00 48.41
C ASP A 588 -17.73 11.29 47.34
N CYS A 589 -18.75 10.52 47.70
CA CYS A 589 -19.67 9.88 46.77
C CYS A 589 -20.53 10.89 46.00
N LEU A 590 -20.90 12.01 46.62
CA LEU A 590 -21.69 13.08 45.99
C LEU A 590 -20.84 14.02 45.12
N HIS A 591 -19.71 14.49 45.64
CA HIS A 591 -18.88 15.50 44.95
C HIS A 591 -17.83 14.89 44.02
N HIS A 592 -17.35 13.67 44.30
CA HIS A 592 -16.27 13.02 43.57
C HIS A 592 -16.56 11.54 43.30
N PRO A 593 -17.59 11.21 42.49
CA PRO A 593 -18.01 9.83 42.28
C PRO A 593 -16.88 8.95 41.68
N PRO A 594 -16.70 7.71 42.16
CA PRO A 594 -15.67 6.80 41.66
C PRO A 594 -15.94 6.39 40.20
N ALA A 595 -14.89 6.11 39.41
CA ALA A 595 -14.99 5.78 37.98
C ALA A 595 -15.80 4.50 37.66
N ASN A 596 -16.04 3.64 38.66
CA ASN A 596 -16.91 2.47 38.54
C ASN A 596 -18.40 2.82 38.62
N GLN A 597 -18.77 4.03 39.07
CA GLN A 597 -20.11 4.53 38.79
C GLN A 597 -20.17 4.91 37.31
N PRO A 598 -21.17 4.43 36.56
CA PRO A 598 -21.35 4.90 35.20
C PRO A 598 -21.49 6.42 35.26
N ARG A 599 -20.61 7.16 34.56
CA ARG A 599 -20.83 8.59 34.30
C ARG A 599 -22.07 8.70 33.42
N ILE A 600 -23.24 8.71 34.04
CA ILE A 600 -24.53 8.78 33.36
C ILE A 600 -24.74 10.24 32.98
N LYS A 601 -24.79 10.49 31.66
CA LYS A 601 -25.44 11.69 31.12
C LYS A 601 -26.85 11.73 31.71
N GLN A 602 -27.18 12.80 32.43
CA GLN A 602 -28.50 13.04 33.04
C GLN A 602 -29.64 12.45 32.19
N ARG A 603 -30.19 11.32 32.64
CA ARG A 603 -31.49 10.77 32.19
C ARG A 603 -31.88 9.59 33.09
N GLY A 604 -32.90 9.79 33.92
CA GLY A 604 -33.66 8.72 34.56
C GLY A 604 -33.92 8.92 36.06
N PRO A 605 -35.16 8.70 36.56
CA PRO A 605 -35.56 8.95 37.94
C PRO A 605 -35.18 7.83 38.93
N ALA A 606 -34.54 6.74 38.47
CA ALA A 606 -34.05 5.65 39.32
C ALA A 606 -32.62 5.90 39.86
N SER A 607 -31.94 6.96 39.39
CA SER A 607 -30.60 7.37 39.86
C SER A 607 -30.65 8.28 41.10
N THR A 608 -31.84 8.65 41.54
CA THR A 608 -32.04 9.66 42.59
C THR A 608 -31.99 9.06 44.00
N SER A 609 -32.12 7.74 44.17
CA SER A 609 -32.19 7.08 45.49
C SER A 609 -30.87 7.16 46.26
N ASN A 610 -29.75 6.77 45.64
CA ASN A 610 -28.46 6.69 46.35
C ASN A 610 -27.91 8.09 46.69
N ASN A 611 -28.12 9.07 45.80
CA ASN A 611 -27.77 10.46 46.10
C ASN A 611 -28.65 11.05 47.21
N ALA A 612 -29.94 10.68 47.28
CA ALA A 612 -30.83 11.14 48.35
C ALA A 612 -30.39 10.60 49.73
N GLU A 613 -29.88 9.36 49.80
CA GLU A 613 -29.31 8.79 51.03
C GLU A 613 -28.06 9.54 51.49
N HIS A 614 -27.13 9.84 50.57
CA HIS A 614 -25.93 10.62 50.92
C HIS A 614 -26.27 12.06 51.33
N ILE A 615 -27.23 12.70 50.67
CA ILE A 615 -27.69 14.05 51.03
C ILE A 615 -28.36 14.03 52.41
N ALA A 616 -29.25 13.07 52.67
CA ALA A 616 -29.92 12.94 53.97
C ALA A 616 -28.95 12.65 55.14
N HIS A 617 -27.84 11.95 54.88
CA HIS A 617 -26.78 11.73 55.87
C HIS A 617 -25.95 13.01 56.12
N LEU A 618 -25.57 13.74 55.07
CA LEU A 618 -24.82 14.99 55.22
C LEU A 618 -25.65 16.13 55.83
N ASP A 619 -26.96 16.13 55.62
CA ASP A 619 -27.88 17.05 56.29
C ASP A 619 -27.90 16.83 57.82
N LYS A 620 -27.73 15.59 58.27
CA LYS A 620 -27.62 15.23 59.70
C LYS A 620 -26.20 15.42 60.25
N HIS A 621 -25.19 15.19 59.42
CA HIS A 621 -23.77 15.23 59.77
C HIS A 621 -23.00 16.04 58.71
N PRO A 622 -22.97 17.38 58.83
CA PRO A 622 -22.35 18.25 57.84
C PRO A 622 -20.84 18.05 57.80
N TYR A 623 -20.30 17.97 56.58
CA TYR A 623 -18.87 17.89 56.36
C TYR A 623 -18.20 19.24 56.67
N GLN A 624 -17.22 19.24 57.57
CA GLN A 624 -16.44 20.43 57.92
C GLN A 624 -15.15 20.47 57.08
N PRO A 625 -14.91 21.51 56.26
CA PRO A 625 -13.67 21.65 55.54
C PRO A 625 -12.53 22.05 56.50
N ILE A 626 -11.48 21.24 56.55
CA ILE A 626 -10.28 21.49 57.38
C ILE A 626 -9.29 22.35 56.60
N SER A 627 -8.65 23.32 57.26
CA SER A 627 -7.63 24.17 56.65
C SER A 627 -6.29 23.43 56.46
N ASN A 628 -5.45 23.89 55.51
CA ASN A 628 -4.11 23.32 55.31
C ASN A 628 -3.18 23.52 56.52
N GLU A 629 -3.41 24.58 57.30
CA GLU A 629 -2.61 24.89 58.49
C GLU A 629 -2.90 23.88 59.62
N GLU A 630 -4.17 23.55 59.84
CA GLU A 630 -4.60 22.51 60.79
C GLU A 630 -4.11 21.12 60.37
N LEU A 631 -4.14 20.81 59.06
CA LEU A 631 -3.59 19.55 58.55
C LEU A 631 -2.08 19.44 58.76
N ALA A 632 -1.34 20.54 58.59
CA ALA A 632 0.09 20.57 58.83
C ALA A 632 0.42 20.36 60.33
N GLN A 633 -0.28 21.07 61.21
CA GLN A 633 -0.14 20.91 62.66
C GLN A 633 -0.50 19.48 63.13
N ALA A 634 -1.59 18.91 62.62
CA ALA A 634 -1.97 17.54 62.91
C ALA A 634 -0.93 16.52 62.41
N SER A 635 -0.34 16.75 61.23
CA SER A 635 0.72 15.89 60.71
C SER A 635 1.98 15.93 61.57
N GLU A 636 2.33 17.11 62.09
CA GLU A 636 3.48 17.29 62.99
C GLU A 636 3.26 16.56 64.33
N LEU A 637 2.07 16.70 64.92
CA LEU A 637 1.69 15.98 66.13
C LEU A 637 1.73 14.46 65.93
N LEU A 638 1.19 13.96 64.81
CA LEU A 638 1.24 12.53 64.48
C LEU A 638 2.68 12.05 64.29
N THR A 639 3.56 12.84 63.68
CA THR A 639 4.98 12.45 63.55
C THR A 639 5.66 12.32 64.92
N GLN A 640 5.37 13.25 65.84
CA GLN A 640 5.90 13.19 67.21
C GLN A 640 5.37 11.96 67.97
N GLU A 641 4.07 11.67 67.87
CA GLU A 641 3.48 10.48 68.48
C GLU A 641 4.02 9.18 67.88
N MET A 642 4.17 9.13 66.55
CA MET A 642 4.76 7.99 65.85
C MET A 642 6.20 7.74 66.28
N GLU A 643 7.00 8.78 66.51
CA GLU A 643 8.36 8.64 67.03
C GLU A 643 8.39 8.06 68.45
N VAL A 644 7.46 8.51 69.31
CA VAL A 644 7.30 7.97 70.67
C VAL A 644 6.91 6.49 70.63
N VAL A 645 5.95 6.10 69.77
CA VAL A 645 5.53 4.70 69.59
C VAL A 645 6.66 3.87 68.99
N LYS A 646 7.37 4.41 68.00
CA LYS A 646 8.52 3.74 67.34
C LYS A 646 9.62 3.44 68.34
N ALA A 647 9.94 4.39 69.22
CA ALA A 647 10.88 4.21 70.31
C ALA A 647 10.36 3.23 71.38
N GLY A 648 9.07 3.33 71.75
CA GLY A 648 8.46 2.51 72.80
C GLY A 648 8.22 1.05 72.43
N MET A 649 7.94 0.75 71.15
CA MET A 649 7.70 -0.62 70.65
C MET A 649 8.94 -1.27 70.02
N GLY A 650 10.06 -0.55 69.91
CA GLY A 650 11.31 -1.08 69.34
C GLY A 650 11.21 -1.41 67.85
N HIS A 651 10.27 -0.79 67.12
CA HIS A 651 10.14 -0.96 65.68
C HIS A 651 11.21 -0.10 64.97
N GLY A 652 12.19 -0.74 64.33
CA GLY A 652 13.13 -0.06 63.43
C GLY A 652 12.45 0.48 62.17
N ASP A 653 13.22 0.92 61.18
CA ASP A 653 12.67 1.26 59.87
C ASP A 653 12.15 -0.01 59.18
N LEU A 654 10.82 -0.19 59.13
CA LEU A 654 10.22 -1.27 58.37
C LEU A 654 10.55 -1.07 56.89
N SER A 655 11.31 -2.00 56.30
CA SER A 655 11.56 -1.98 54.86
C SER A 655 10.24 -2.15 54.10
N MET A 656 10.14 -1.53 52.93
CA MET A 656 8.99 -1.74 52.04
C MET A 656 8.79 -3.22 51.69
N GLU A 657 9.86 -4.02 51.72
CA GLU A 657 9.79 -5.47 51.51
C GLU A 657 9.07 -6.18 52.65
N ALA A 658 9.38 -5.84 53.91
CA ALA A 658 8.70 -6.38 55.08
C ALA A 658 7.21 -6.01 55.09
N TYR A 659 6.88 -4.76 54.73
CA TYR A 659 5.50 -4.33 54.56
C TYR A 659 4.79 -5.10 53.45
N THR A 660 5.44 -5.29 52.29
CA THR A 660 4.85 -6.01 51.15
C THR A 660 4.59 -7.47 51.51
N GLN A 661 5.50 -8.10 52.25
CA GLN A 661 5.33 -9.48 52.71
C GLN A 661 4.14 -9.62 53.68
N VAL A 662 4.06 -8.77 54.71
CA VAL A 662 2.93 -8.78 55.65
C VAL A 662 1.62 -8.45 54.94
N TRP A 663 1.65 -7.53 53.98
CA TRP A 663 0.50 -7.19 53.16
C TRP A 663 0.02 -8.37 52.30
N GLU A 664 0.93 -9.09 51.65
CA GLU A 664 0.61 -10.28 50.85
C GLU A 664 0.06 -11.42 51.72
N GLU A 665 0.61 -11.63 52.91
CA GLU A 665 0.12 -12.59 53.89
C GLU A 665 -1.29 -12.22 54.36
N CYS A 666 -1.52 -10.95 54.71
CA CYS A 666 -2.84 -10.45 55.13
C CYS A 666 -3.85 -10.52 53.98
N TYR A 667 -3.46 -10.15 52.76
CA TYR A 667 -4.32 -10.20 51.58
C TYR A 667 -4.64 -11.64 51.16
N GLY A 668 -3.68 -12.56 51.29
CA GLY A 668 -3.88 -13.99 51.07
C GLY A 668 -4.90 -14.61 52.03
N GLN A 669 -5.04 -14.05 53.23
CA GLN A 669 -6.05 -14.45 54.20
C GLN A 669 -7.44 -13.88 53.91
N VAL A 670 -7.60 -12.91 53.01
CA VAL A 670 -8.91 -12.33 52.68
C VAL A 670 -9.55 -13.07 51.51
N LEU A 671 -10.73 -13.64 51.73
CA LEU A 671 -11.49 -14.42 50.77
C LEU A 671 -12.83 -13.75 50.49
N TYR A 672 -13.20 -13.64 49.21
CA TYR A 672 -14.51 -13.09 48.82
C TYR A 672 -15.50 -14.22 48.61
N LEU A 673 -16.58 -14.23 49.39
CA LEU A 673 -17.70 -15.17 49.25
C LEU A 673 -18.71 -14.60 48.28
N SER A 674 -18.78 -15.17 47.08
CA SER A 674 -19.71 -14.78 46.01
C SER A 674 -21.18 -14.93 46.43
N ALA A 675 -21.51 -16.00 47.14
CA ALA A 675 -22.88 -16.30 47.57
C ALA A 675 -23.43 -15.31 48.61
N GLN A 676 -22.56 -14.67 49.40
CA GLN A 676 -22.94 -13.74 50.47
C GLN A 676 -22.56 -12.29 50.16
N SER A 677 -21.88 -12.03 49.03
CA SER A 677 -21.29 -10.74 48.66
C SER A 677 -20.46 -10.10 49.78
N ARG A 678 -19.69 -10.91 50.52
CA ARG A 678 -18.94 -10.49 51.71
C ARG A 678 -17.50 -11.00 51.67
N TYR A 679 -16.60 -10.21 52.25
CA TYR A 679 -15.23 -10.63 52.51
C TYR A 679 -15.14 -11.30 53.88
N THR A 680 -14.52 -12.47 53.94
CA THR A 680 -14.25 -13.21 55.18
C THR A 680 -12.79 -13.61 55.23
N ARG A 681 -12.30 -13.94 56.42
CA ARG A 681 -10.95 -14.52 56.57
C ARG A 681 -10.97 -15.98 56.13
N ALA A 682 -9.92 -16.42 55.44
CA ALA A 682 -9.78 -17.77 54.90
C ALA A 682 -9.91 -18.87 55.98
N ASN A 683 -9.58 -18.56 57.24
CA ASN A 683 -9.71 -19.45 58.39
C ASN A 683 -11.17 -19.64 58.86
N LEU A 684 -12.05 -18.67 58.61
CA LEU A 684 -13.46 -18.70 58.99
C LEU A 684 -14.35 -19.31 57.88
N ALA A 685 -13.81 -19.48 56.66
CA ALA A 685 -14.54 -19.99 55.51
C ALA A 685 -14.48 -21.52 55.41
N SER A 686 -15.62 -22.14 55.11
CA SER A 686 -15.70 -23.58 54.88
C SER A 686 -14.87 -24.00 53.65
N LYS A 687 -14.49 -25.28 53.56
CA LYS A 687 -13.71 -25.78 52.42
C LYS A 687 -14.44 -25.56 51.08
N LYS A 688 -15.77 -25.69 51.07
CA LYS A 688 -16.61 -25.47 49.88
C LYS A 688 -16.60 -24.02 49.43
N GLU A 689 -16.75 -23.09 50.37
CA GLU A 689 -16.69 -21.64 50.13
C GLU A 689 -15.32 -21.16 49.64
N ARG A 690 -14.24 -21.77 50.14
CA ARG A 690 -12.88 -21.50 49.64
C ARG A 690 -12.70 -21.92 48.18
N ILE A 691 -13.24 -23.07 47.80
CA ILE A 691 -13.17 -23.57 46.42
C ILE A 691 -13.95 -22.65 45.47
N ASP A 692 -15.19 -22.29 45.84
CA ASP A 692 -16.05 -21.41 45.04
C ASP A 692 -15.43 -20.02 44.80
N SER A 693 -14.80 -19.44 45.83
CA SER A 693 -14.07 -18.17 45.69
C SER A 693 -12.87 -18.29 44.72
N MET A 694 -12.12 -19.39 44.80
CA MET A 694 -10.96 -19.62 43.93
C MET A 694 -11.38 -19.91 42.48
N GLU A 695 -12.46 -20.64 42.28
CA GLU A 695 -13.07 -20.89 40.97
C GLU A 695 -13.48 -19.56 40.32
N LYS A 696 -14.14 -18.67 41.07
CA LYS A 696 -14.49 -17.34 40.57
C LYS A 696 -13.26 -16.47 40.27
N LYS A 697 -12.21 -16.52 41.10
CA LYS A 697 -10.93 -15.84 40.81
C LYS A 697 -10.31 -16.35 39.50
N LEU A 698 -10.43 -17.64 39.20
CA LEU A 698 -9.96 -18.23 37.93
C LEU A 698 -10.80 -17.77 36.74
N GLU A 699 -12.12 -17.66 36.87
CA GLU A 699 -13.01 -17.17 35.80
C GLU A 699 -12.74 -15.71 35.41
N VAL A 700 -12.33 -14.86 36.37
CA VAL A 700 -12.06 -13.43 36.12
C VAL A 700 -10.70 -13.21 35.43
N ARG A 701 -9.74 -14.11 35.65
CA ARG A 701 -8.38 -14.03 35.10
C ARG A 701 -8.32 -13.89 33.56
N PRO A 702 -9.06 -14.66 32.74
CA PRO A 702 -9.04 -14.49 31.28
C PRO A 702 -9.56 -13.11 30.83
N HIS A 703 -10.53 -12.52 31.53
CA HIS A 703 -10.98 -11.16 31.26
C HIS A 703 -9.88 -10.14 31.56
N ALA A 704 -9.19 -10.25 32.70
CA ALA A 704 -8.06 -9.38 33.06
C ALA A 704 -6.93 -9.45 32.02
N VAL A 705 -6.60 -10.65 31.52
CA VAL A 705 -5.60 -10.84 30.45
C VAL A 705 -6.05 -10.15 29.15
N MET A 706 -7.32 -10.25 28.77
CA MET A 706 -7.85 -9.58 27.58
C MET A 706 -7.82 -8.05 27.70
N PHE A 707 -8.13 -7.49 28.87
CA PHE A 707 -7.99 -6.06 29.13
C PHE A 707 -6.53 -5.61 29.07
N PHE A 708 -5.61 -6.39 29.67
CA PHE A 708 -4.18 -6.12 29.59
C PHE A 708 -3.68 -6.13 28.14
N LEU A 709 -4.05 -7.15 27.35
CA LEU A 709 -3.69 -7.22 25.92
C LEU A 709 -4.24 -6.03 25.13
N ARG A 710 -5.47 -5.58 25.43
CA ARG A 710 -6.06 -4.40 24.80
C ARG A 710 -5.31 -3.13 25.17
N TYR A 711 -4.93 -2.98 26.44
CA TYR A 711 -4.15 -1.85 26.94
C TYR A 711 -2.75 -1.82 26.33
N VAL A 712 -2.04 -2.95 26.31
CA VAL A 712 -0.74 -3.11 25.66
C VAL A 712 -0.83 -2.78 24.18
N ARG A 713 -1.87 -3.26 23.48
CA ARG A 713 -2.09 -2.95 22.07
C ARG A 713 -2.35 -1.46 21.84
N SER A 714 -3.13 -0.82 22.68
CA SER A 714 -3.37 0.63 22.61
C SER A 714 -2.10 1.43 22.86
N ARG A 715 -1.29 1.02 23.86
CA ARG A 715 0.02 1.61 24.14
C ARG A 715 0.99 1.39 22.99
N PHE A 716 1.01 0.22 22.37
CA PHE A 716 1.88 -0.05 21.24
C PHE A 716 1.53 0.80 20.01
N VAL A 717 0.24 1.09 19.78
CA VAL A 717 -0.17 2.00 18.70
C VAL A 717 0.31 3.44 18.95
N LEU A 718 0.27 3.90 20.20
CA LEU A 718 0.70 5.25 20.56
C LEU A 718 2.23 5.38 20.68
N LEU A 719 2.88 4.41 21.32
CA LEU A 719 4.31 4.42 21.63
C LEU A 719 5.17 3.77 20.56
N GLY A 720 4.62 2.94 19.67
CA GLY A 720 5.40 2.24 18.65
C GLY A 720 6.10 3.20 17.68
N GLY A 721 5.43 4.29 17.29
CA GLY A 721 6.04 5.35 16.48
C GLY A 721 7.16 6.07 17.24
N TYR A 722 6.93 6.41 18.51
CA TYR A 722 7.96 7.03 19.35
C TYR A 722 9.15 6.09 19.60
N GLN A 723 8.90 4.80 19.77
CA GLN A 723 9.93 3.78 19.93
C GLN A 723 10.75 3.62 18.66
N SER A 724 10.12 3.60 17.47
CA SER A 724 10.88 3.58 16.21
C SER A 724 11.73 4.83 16.02
N ARG A 725 11.23 6.00 16.43
CA ARG A 725 11.99 7.26 16.39
C ARG A 725 13.14 7.24 17.38
N ALA A 726 12.93 6.74 18.60
CA ALA A 726 13.96 6.60 19.62
C ALA A 726 15.06 5.63 19.18
N LEU A 727 14.70 4.49 18.59
CA LEU A 727 15.67 3.54 18.02
C LEU A 727 16.47 4.16 16.88
N GLY A 728 15.82 4.93 16.01
CA GLY A 728 16.51 5.69 14.96
C GLY A 728 17.51 6.70 15.52
N LEU A 729 17.10 7.47 16.54
CA LEU A 729 17.98 8.44 17.21
C LEU A 729 19.15 7.76 17.94
N LEU A 730 18.91 6.63 18.61
CA LEU A 730 19.98 5.86 19.25
C LEU A 730 21.00 5.38 18.24
N LYS A 731 20.55 4.89 17.07
CA LYS A 731 21.44 4.46 15.98
C LYS A 731 22.24 5.63 15.41
N GLN A 732 21.60 6.78 15.20
CA GLN A 732 22.29 7.98 14.74
C GLN A 732 23.33 8.47 15.76
N HIS A 733 22.98 8.42 17.04
CA HIS A 733 23.90 8.79 18.11
C HIS A 733 25.11 7.84 18.17
N SER A 734 24.91 6.53 18.01
CA SER A 734 26.04 5.58 17.97
C SER A 734 26.93 5.79 16.75
N GLU A 735 26.35 5.99 15.56
CA GLU A 735 27.11 6.27 14.34
C GLU A 735 27.92 7.58 14.45
N LEU A 736 27.34 8.63 15.04
CA LEU A 736 28.06 9.87 15.31
C LEU A 736 29.20 9.67 16.30
N TRP A 737 29.01 8.83 17.31
CA TRP A 737 30.04 8.56 18.31
C TRP A 737 31.25 7.84 17.69
N GLU A 738 31.01 6.84 16.84
CA GLU A 738 32.07 6.17 16.06
C GLU A 738 32.81 7.15 15.13
N GLN A 739 32.09 8.08 14.48
CA GLN A 739 32.72 9.11 13.65
C GLN A 739 33.58 10.08 14.47
N VAL A 740 33.14 10.45 15.67
CA VAL A 740 33.92 11.32 16.57
C VAL A 740 35.19 10.61 17.01
N GLU A 741 35.13 9.31 17.32
CA GLU A 741 36.33 8.53 17.67
C GLU A 741 37.30 8.43 16.48
N GLN A 742 36.81 8.16 15.28
CA GLN A 742 37.63 8.13 14.07
C GLN A 742 38.29 9.48 13.80
N ALA A 743 37.53 10.58 13.87
CA ALA A 743 38.06 11.93 13.70
C ALA A 743 39.08 12.30 14.78
N ALA A 744 38.89 11.85 16.02
CA ALA A 744 39.86 12.05 17.11
C ALA A 744 41.16 11.27 16.87
N MET A 745 41.05 10.03 16.39
CA MET A 745 42.23 9.25 15.98
C MET A 745 42.95 9.92 14.81
N GLU A 746 42.25 10.34 13.77
CA GLU A 746 42.82 11.06 12.63
C GLU A 746 43.48 12.37 13.05
N LEU A 747 42.85 13.15 13.93
CA LEU A 747 43.46 14.36 14.45
C LEU A 747 44.75 14.04 15.20
N HIS A 748 44.76 13.00 16.04
CA HIS A 748 45.96 12.58 16.73
C HIS A 748 47.06 12.14 15.75
N THR A 749 46.74 11.32 14.74
CA THR A 749 47.72 10.88 13.74
C THR A 749 48.24 12.06 12.94
N PHE A 750 47.40 12.98 12.48
CA PHE A 750 47.84 14.17 11.75
C PHE A 750 48.66 15.13 12.61
N THR A 751 48.39 15.24 13.91
CA THR A 751 49.24 16.04 14.79
C THR A 751 50.64 15.45 14.93
N GLU A 752 50.77 14.12 15.03
CA GLU A 752 52.07 13.45 15.05
C GLU A 752 52.77 13.52 13.70
N LEU A 753 52.03 13.32 12.61
CA LEU A 753 52.56 13.38 11.24
C LEU A 753 53.03 14.79 10.90
N LYS A 754 52.32 15.83 11.36
CA LYS A 754 52.75 17.22 11.27
C LYS A 754 54.05 17.45 12.03
N LYS A 755 54.19 16.96 13.28
CA LYS A 755 55.45 17.07 14.03
C LYS A 755 56.59 16.39 13.27
N GLN A 756 56.35 15.21 12.69
CA GLN A 756 57.36 14.52 11.88
C GLN A 756 57.76 15.34 10.66
N GLU A 757 56.82 15.89 9.90
CA GLU A 757 57.12 16.76 8.75
C GLU A 757 57.87 18.03 9.17
N ASP A 758 57.45 18.68 10.27
CA ASP A 758 58.12 19.87 10.81
C ASP A 758 59.59 19.56 11.19
N THR A 759 59.92 18.34 11.61
CA THR A 759 61.32 17.92 11.82
C THR A 759 62.05 17.48 10.55
N ALA A 760 61.34 16.92 9.57
CA ALA A 760 61.93 16.37 8.35
C ALA A 760 62.25 17.47 7.31
N ILE A 761 61.47 18.55 7.26
CA ILE A 761 61.66 19.65 6.31
C ILE A 761 63.02 20.35 6.52
N PRO A 762 63.41 20.78 7.74
CA PRO A 762 64.70 21.44 7.96
C PRO A 762 65.89 20.55 7.56
N ARG A 763 65.86 19.26 7.92
CA ARG A 763 66.92 18.31 7.57
C ARG A 763 67.09 18.15 6.07
N ARG A 764 65.98 18.06 5.32
CA ARG A 764 66.01 18.00 3.85
C ARG A 764 66.57 19.29 3.25
N GLN A 765 66.19 20.44 3.79
CA GLN A 765 66.72 21.74 3.32
C GLN A 765 68.21 21.89 3.60
N GLU A 766 68.67 21.46 4.77
CA GLU A 766 70.08 21.52 5.17
C GLU A 766 70.95 20.60 4.31
N ALA A 767 70.53 19.35 4.10
CA ALA A 767 71.22 18.43 3.18
C ALA A 767 71.32 19.00 1.75
N LEU A 768 70.25 19.62 1.24
CA LEU A 768 70.28 20.27 -0.07
C LEU A 768 71.19 21.50 -0.09
N ARG A 769 71.26 22.28 0.99
CA ARG A 769 72.18 23.41 1.10
C ARG A 769 73.64 22.95 1.08
N GLU A 770 73.97 21.92 1.84
CA GLU A 770 75.33 21.34 1.85
C GLU A 770 75.72 20.76 0.49
N ASP A 771 74.79 20.10 -0.21
CA ASP A 771 75.00 19.61 -1.58
C ASP A 771 75.26 20.78 -2.55
N VAL A 772 74.49 21.86 -2.45
CA VAL A 772 74.64 23.05 -3.30
C VAL A 772 75.96 23.76 -3.01
N GLU A 773 76.35 23.91 -1.75
CA GLU A 773 77.64 24.52 -1.37
C GLU A 773 78.81 23.72 -1.94
N ARG A 774 78.80 22.38 -1.82
CA ARG A 774 79.81 21.52 -2.44
C ARG A 774 79.88 21.67 -3.96
N GLN A 775 78.73 21.85 -4.63
CA GLN A 775 78.72 22.11 -6.07
C GLN A 775 79.28 23.49 -6.41
N GLN A 776 78.96 24.53 -5.63
CA GLN A 776 79.48 25.87 -5.82
C GLN A 776 81.00 25.97 -5.61
N GLU A 777 81.53 25.27 -4.60
CA GLU A 777 82.98 25.21 -4.39
C GLU A 777 83.69 24.57 -5.58
N ARG A 778 83.17 23.43 -6.06
CA ARG A 778 83.71 22.75 -7.24
C ARG A 778 83.62 23.62 -8.50
N GLU A 779 82.53 24.36 -8.67
CA GLU A 779 82.38 25.32 -9.78
C GLU A 779 83.43 26.43 -9.68
N LYS A 780 83.63 27.03 -8.50
CA LYS A 780 84.64 28.07 -8.26
C LYS A 780 86.05 27.59 -8.58
N GLU A 781 86.44 26.39 -8.13
CA GLU A 781 87.75 25.81 -8.44
C GLU A 781 87.96 25.62 -9.95
N LEU A 782 86.94 25.13 -10.66
CA LEU A 782 87.00 24.93 -12.10
C LEU A 782 87.11 26.26 -12.86
N GLN A 783 86.39 27.30 -12.42
CA GLN A 783 86.49 28.64 -12.98
C GLN A 783 87.87 29.27 -12.75
N GLN A 784 88.46 29.08 -11.56
CA GLN A 784 89.82 29.54 -11.27
C GLN A 784 90.85 28.88 -12.20
N ARG A 785 90.81 27.54 -12.33
CA ARG A 785 91.71 26.81 -13.25
C ARG A 785 91.56 27.27 -14.70
N TYR A 786 90.34 27.57 -15.13
CA TYR A 786 90.10 28.13 -16.47
C TYR A 786 90.71 29.53 -16.62
N GLY A 787 90.61 30.37 -15.58
CA GLY A 787 91.27 31.67 -15.52
C GLY A 787 92.80 31.58 -15.61
N ASP A 788 93.42 30.64 -14.86
CA ASP A 788 94.87 30.41 -14.91
C ASP A 788 95.33 29.96 -16.30
N LEU A 789 94.57 29.08 -16.96
CA LEU A 789 94.85 28.65 -18.34
C LEU A 789 94.74 29.79 -19.36
N LEU A 790 93.81 30.74 -19.15
CA LEU A 790 93.72 31.95 -19.98
C LEU A 790 94.96 32.84 -19.78
N LEU A 791 95.41 33.02 -18.54
CA LEU A 791 96.64 33.75 -18.22
C LEU A 791 97.87 33.10 -18.85
N GLU A 792 98.02 31.77 -18.77
CA GLU A 792 99.11 31.05 -19.44
C GLU A 792 99.05 31.22 -20.96
N LYS A 793 97.85 31.14 -21.55
CA LYS A 793 97.66 31.37 -22.98
C LYS A 793 98.06 32.78 -23.38
N GLU A 794 97.67 33.80 -22.61
CA GLU A 794 98.05 35.20 -22.85
C GLU A 794 99.56 35.40 -22.70
N ALA A 795 100.19 34.81 -21.68
CA ALA A 795 101.63 34.84 -21.49
C ALA A 795 102.37 34.19 -22.68
N LEU A 796 101.94 33.02 -23.14
CA LEU A 796 102.51 32.33 -24.31
C LEU A 796 102.29 33.10 -25.62
N LEU A 797 101.17 33.81 -25.77
CA LEU A 797 100.91 34.69 -26.90
C LEU A 797 101.82 35.93 -26.84
N SER A 798 102.02 36.52 -25.66
CA SER A 798 102.91 37.67 -25.47
C SER A 798 104.38 37.34 -25.68
N ALA A 799 104.82 36.11 -25.38
CA ALA A 799 106.18 35.63 -25.60
C ALA A 799 106.49 35.25 -27.08
N LYS A 800 105.48 35.23 -27.95
CA LYS A 800 105.61 34.93 -29.39
C LYS A 800 105.75 36.18 -30.28
N TYR A 801 105.55 37.37 -29.71
CA TYR A 801 105.82 38.67 -30.33
C TYR A 801 107.08 39.27 -29.71
#